data_AF-A0A329L9P1-F1
#
_entry.id   AF-A0A329L9P1-F1
#
_cell.length_a   1.000
_cell.length_b   1.000
_cell.length_c   1.000
_cell.angle_alpha   90.00
_cell.angle_beta   90.00
_cell.angle_gamma   90.00
#
_symmetry.space_group_name_H-M   'P 1'
#
loop_
_entity.id
_entity.type
_entity.pdbx_description
1 polymer ?
#
loop_
_entity_poly.entity_id
_entity_poly.type
_entity_poly.pdbx_seq_one_letter_code
_entity_poly.pdbx_strand_id
1 'polypeptide(L)'
;MGGMNMKPADVIVLGGGLAGCMAAKHAAELGLRTVVIERRGGLGHELAATGRAWLLNGGTGSELPVLLGSLKKKLLADQLEAGALPLFFSAPAALALGDKRAAGVLIGNQYGLQFLPARAVIDTTAAGVAARLLGGGGDPHSGEAVVRYVAEMENIGYYFEKTMEVPPELGLLDDRITLHEGVRSRSLYVEFSFPAKIDSARRNTKAILASEAKRRAYRLVCWLREHAEFFSGSRLSHLPAEAWVEEQGGDGVAASCPGLYSYSGRLHPKMSTRDMDRLEQETRTLAERVLRELPPEQPSVLRFVSGLTEIPVSACRLSSFRDRGMEVELQRAEFDYGLIRERLEAPVLVAGLGTSGMMAARALWDSGMAALLLEANSELGGTSVVGLVNGYWNGFREGMVRRRDHEVMEISRQVAGTGNATHLSASIIANHLLMEPHADWCHTGTLLCGTLVSADRKARGAVAVDEFGLFAIDADITIDATGDGDAAFLAGCDYEFGDPRDGVTQTASQWGEELWETRTFKDTRYYSDLDAIYNDRYSELLRGICLAHRRNSDYRFSDMLAVRESRRIIGEYQLTVGDIVRGIVPADCVGVTLTPFDFHGIPSSWLANMGLYATHDKLRARIPYRAYLPRGLDGLLVTGKAFSATRDAGCICRMNADLRHAGYTVGLAAAMAFRQGCGVRELDVAALQARLLELGILPEWALEQEAADGTMVFAGGKVELLRTMLAPRKQAVAEGRRLLEQGETQDRLDICKVLAWFEEEDALDEVARRLTELMDAGGMEQPAMSPLASNKEMYLEINHCLALIGKIGNTKYRHVLLRALSLAGPGGPVRHEATLYHQSRIDGWRVPHYSRLMTLAAACERLADRELAPHLERLLDDPVLSGYISPGRHEGVKPFFCSYLELCLSRAAARCGSAAGAERLAGYLEDARYVLSEAAHKELTAITGADLGFDAGRWRVWLQARSPLPPAPYRGPVPGYDIPQ
;
A
#
# COMPACT_ATOMS: atom_id res chain seq x y z
N MET A 1 25.24 -16.33 11.72
CA MET A 1 25.24 -14.86 11.74
C MET A 1 26.14 -14.37 10.62
N GLY A 2 25.58 -14.12 9.44
CA GLY A 2 26.24 -13.42 8.34
C GLY A 2 25.37 -12.21 7.98
N GLY A 3 25.13 -11.34 8.95
CA GLY A 3 24.53 -10.04 8.67
C GLY A 3 25.64 -9.14 8.18
N MET A 4 25.45 -8.46 7.05
CA MET A 4 26.27 -7.29 6.75
C MET A 4 26.27 -6.41 8.01
N ASN A 5 27.45 -6.11 8.56
CA ASN A 5 27.56 -5.11 9.61
C ASN A 5 27.16 -3.77 8.98
N MET A 6 25.86 -3.44 9.07
CA MET A 6 25.32 -2.16 8.65
C MET A 6 26.11 -1.07 9.39
N LYS A 7 26.56 -0.06 8.65
CA LYS A 7 27.35 1.03 9.21
C LYS A 7 26.45 2.24 9.46
N PRO A 8 26.78 3.10 10.45
CA PRO A 8 26.16 4.41 10.59
C PRO A 8 26.30 5.25 9.32
N ALA A 9 25.36 6.15 9.11
CA ALA A 9 25.47 7.18 8.08
C ALA A 9 26.65 8.11 8.40
N ASP A 10 27.34 8.62 7.39
CA ASP A 10 28.27 9.72 7.59
C ASP A 10 27.50 11.04 7.66
N VAL A 11 26.51 11.21 6.77
CA VAL A 11 25.69 12.43 6.68
C VAL A 11 24.21 12.06 6.55
N ILE A 12 23.36 12.76 7.30
CA ILE A 12 21.91 12.76 7.12
C ILE A 12 21.50 14.12 6.54
N VAL A 13 20.71 14.11 5.48
CA VAL A 13 20.08 15.31 4.90
C VAL A 13 18.60 15.31 5.25
N LEU A 14 18.14 16.35 5.94
CA LEU A 14 16.73 16.57 6.26
C LEU A 14 16.06 17.33 5.11
N GLY A 15 15.03 16.71 4.53
CA GLY A 15 14.26 17.27 3.42
C GLY A 15 14.76 16.78 2.05
N GLY A 16 13.84 16.24 1.24
CA GLY A 16 14.09 15.79 -0.13
C GLY A 16 13.73 16.83 -1.18
N GLY A 17 13.81 18.13 -0.85
CA GLY A 17 13.64 19.23 -1.81
C GLY A 17 14.79 19.32 -2.81
N LEU A 18 14.78 20.31 -3.70
CA LEU A 18 15.84 20.51 -4.70
C LEU A 18 17.21 20.68 -4.03
N ALA A 19 17.29 21.50 -2.98
CA ALA A 19 18.51 21.73 -2.21
C ALA A 19 19.02 20.46 -1.52
N GLY A 20 18.10 19.72 -0.89
CA GLY A 20 18.41 18.46 -0.20
C GLY A 20 18.92 17.38 -1.15
N CYS A 21 18.28 17.23 -2.31
CA CYS A 21 18.72 16.29 -3.34
C CYS A 21 20.12 16.61 -3.86
N MET A 22 20.41 17.89 -4.13
CA MET A 22 21.75 18.29 -4.60
C MET A 22 22.79 18.12 -3.49
N ALA A 23 22.52 18.57 -2.26
CA ALA A 23 23.45 18.41 -1.13
C ALA A 23 23.76 16.94 -0.84
N ALA A 24 22.74 16.07 -0.88
CA ALA A 24 22.90 14.64 -0.66
C ALA A 24 23.70 13.96 -1.76
N LYS A 25 23.42 14.31 -3.03
CA LYS A 25 24.19 13.85 -4.19
C LYS A 25 25.66 14.23 -4.05
N HIS A 26 25.96 15.50 -3.78
CA HIS A 26 27.34 16.00 -3.62
C HIS A 26 28.06 15.31 -2.46
N ALA A 27 27.39 15.11 -1.32
CA ALA A 27 27.97 14.39 -0.20
C ALA A 27 28.31 12.93 -0.56
N ALA A 28 27.42 12.24 -1.30
CA ALA A 28 27.64 10.87 -1.73
C ALA A 28 28.76 10.74 -2.79
N GLU A 29 28.84 11.68 -3.75
CA GLU A 29 29.95 11.77 -4.72
C GLU A 29 31.32 11.99 -4.06
N LEU A 30 31.33 12.66 -2.89
CA LEU A 30 32.52 12.81 -2.04
C LEU A 30 32.85 11.54 -1.21
N GLY A 31 32.11 10.44 -1.41
CA GLY A 31 32.34 9.15 -0.76
C GLY A 31 31.71 9.01 0.62
N LEU A 32 30.82 9.92 1.02
CA LEU A 32 30.12 9.87 2.30
C LEU A 32 28.87 8.99 2.21
N ARG A 33 28.67 8.07 3.18
CA ARG A 33 27.41 7.33 3.29
C ARG A 33 26.30 8.30 3.65
N THR A 34 25.46 8.62 2.67
CA THR A 34 24.50 9.72 2.77
C THR A 34 23.07 9.20 2.78
N VAL A 35 22.26 9.69 3.72
CA VAL A 35 20.84 9.36 3.84
C VAL A 35 20.01 10.62 3.67
N VAL A 36 18.93 10.57 2.90
CA VAL A 36 17.95 11.66 2.75
C VAL A 36 16.67 11.27 3.47
N ILE A 37 16.18 12.10 4.39
CA ILE A 37 14.89 11.88 5.06
C ILE A 37 13.83 12.73 4.35
N GLU A 38 12.82 12.07 3.77
CA GLU A 38 11.69 12.72 3.11
C GLU A 38 10.36 12.15 3.63
N ARG A 39 9.48 13.05 4.09
CA ARG A 39 8.18 12.67 4.64
C ARG A 39 7.21 12.16 3.58
N ARG A 40 7.40 12.57 2.33
CA ARG A 40 6.56 12.19 1.17
C ARG A 40 7.08 10.91 0.51
N GLY A 41 6.30 10.39 -0.43
CA GLY A 41 6.71 9.30 -1.31
C GLY A 41 7.54 9.74 -2.51
N GLY A 42 7.90 11.03 -2.64
CA GLY A 42 8.67 11.56 -3.77
C GLY A 42 9.50 12.80 -3.44
N LEU A 43 10.51 13.06 -4.27
CA LEU A 43 11.50 14.15 -4.14
C LEU A 43 11.11 15.40 -4.95
N GLY A 44 11.73 16.54 -4.62
CA GLY A 44 11.60 17.81 -5.36
C GLY A 44 10.30 18.56 -5.08
N HIS A 45 9.90 18.63 -3.81
CA HIS A 45 8.58 19.13 -3.40
C HIS A 45 8.25 20.54 -3.90
N GLU A 46 9.26 21.41 -4.07
CA GLU A 46 9.13 22.81 -4.49
C GLU A 46 8.50 22.99 -5.88
N LEU A 47 8.64 21.97 -6.73
CA LEU A 47 8.01 21.92 -8.05
C LEU A 47 6.93 20.84 -8.07
N ALA A 48 7.26 19.64 -7.57
CA ALA A 48 6.42 18.46 -7.69
C ALA A 48 5.16 18.52 -6.79
N ALA A 49 5.31 18.85 -5.51
CA ALA A 49 4.19 18.84 -4.56
C ALA A 49 3.27 20.06 -4.72
N THR A 50 3.83 21.20 -5.15
CA THR A 50 3.10 22.45 -5.42
C THR A 50 2.60 22.57 -6.86
N GLY A 51 2.89 21.58 -7.73
CA GLY A 51 2.45 21.55 -9.12
C GLY A 51 2.99 22.65 -10.02
N ARG A 52 4.12 23.27 -9.64
CA ARG A 52 4.79 24.31 -10.44
C ARG A 52 5.58 23.63 -11.55
N ALA A 53 4.94 23.38 -12.68
CA ALA A 53 5.51 22.64 -13.80
C ALA A 53 6.29 23.52 -14.79
N TRP A 54 6.98 24.56 -14.30
CA TRP A 54 7.81 25.44 -15.14
C TRP A 54 8.99 26.04 -14.37
N LEU A 55 10.01 26.44 -15.13
CA LEU A 55 11.14 27.26 -14.68
C LEU A 55 11.34 28.42 -15.64
N LEU A 56 11.98 29.51 -15.20
CA LEU A 56 12.39 30.58 -16.09
C LEU A 56 13.76 30.26 -16.71
N ASN A 57 13.94 30.53 -18.00
CA ASN A 57 15.25 30.54 -18.61
C ASN A 57 16.03 31.74 -18.05
N GLY A 58 17.15 31.51 -17.37
CA GLY A 58 17.91 32.59 -16.74
C GLY A 58 18.54 33.59 -17.73
N GLY A 59 18.67 33.24 -19.01
CA GLY A 59 19.19 34.11 -20.07
C GLY A 59 18.11 34.94 -20.76
N THR A 60 16.96 34.35 -21.07
CA THR A 60 15.88 34.99 -21.86
C THR A 60 14.66 35.40 -21.05
N GLY A 61 14.47 34.84 -19.85
CA GLY A 61 13.26 34.98 -19.03
C GLY A 61 12.05 34.18 -19.53
N SER A 62 12.19 33.39 -20.60
CA SER A 62 11.10 32.56 -21.14
C SER A 62 10.79 31.39 -20.21
N GLU A 63 9.53 30.97 -20.15
CA GLU A 63 9.13 29.78 -19.39
C GLU A 63 9.63 28.50 -20.08
N LEU A 64 10.16 27.58 -19.28
CA LEU A 64 10.61 26.25 -19.68
C LEU A 64 9.69 25.24 -18.98
N PRO A 65 8.95 24.41 -19.73
CA PRO A 65 8.06 23.42 -19.12
C PRO A 65 8.87 22.35 -18.40
N VAL A 66 8.38 21.93 -17.24
CA VAL A 66 8.95 20.85 -16.42
C VAL A 66 7.92 19.74 -16.30
N LEU A 67 8.25 18.57 -16.87
CA LEU A 67 7.49 17.35 -16.67
C LEU A 67 7.73 16.83 -15.25
N LEU A 68 6.73 16.93 -14.37
CA LEU A 68 6.87 16.63 -12.94
C LEU A 68 7.22 15.16 -12.68
N GLY A 69 6.73 14.22 -13.51
CA GLY A 69 7.12 12.82 -13.45
C GLY A 69 8.60 12.63 -13.79
N SER A 70 9.09 13.24 -14.86
CA SER A 70 10.50 13.21 -15.24
C SER A 70 11.40 13.86 -14.19
N LEU A 71 10.96 14.93 -13.53
CA LEU A 71 11.68 15.54 -12.42
C LEU A 71 11.85 14.54 -11.26
N LYS A 72 10.75 13.95 -10.78
CA LYS A 72 10.79 12.95 -9.69
C LYS A 72 11.72 11.77 -10.04
N LYS A 73 11.63 11.28 -11.28
CA LYS A 73 12.51 10.22 -11.81
C LYS A 73 13.98 10.62 -11.77
N LYS A 74 14.30 11.81 -12.30
CA LYS A 74 15.68 12.31 -12.39
C LYS A 74 16.29 12.49 -11.00
N LEU A 75 15.56 13.11 -10.07
CA LEU A 75 16.03 13.32 -8.71
C LEU A 75 16.32 11.99 -8.01
N LEU A 76 15.42 11.01 -8.12
CA LEU A 76 15.64 9.69 -7.54
C LEU A 76 16.82 8.96 -8.20
N ALA A 77 16.92 8.99 -9.53
CA ALA A 77 18.02 8.36 -10.26
C ALA A 77 19.37 8.94 -9.82
N ASP A 78 19.47 10.27 -9.71
CA ASP A 78 20.67 10.96 -9.24
C ASP A 78 21.08 10.54 -7.82
N GLN A 79 20.12 10.38 -6.90
CA GLN A 79 20.44 9.91 -5.55
C GLN A 79 21.04 8.51 -5.58
N LEU A 80 20.38 7.58 -6.30
CA LEU A 80 20.79 6.18 -6.33
C LEU A 80 22.09 5.96 -7.10
N GLU A 81 22.33 6.71 -8.18
CA GLU A 81 23.59 6.67 -8.93
C GLU A 81 24.77 7.22 -8.13
N ALA A 82 24.54 8.27 -7.32
CA ALA A 82 25.56 8.81 -6.42
C ALA A 82 25.80 7.93 -5.17
N GLY A 83 24.90 6.99 -4.86
CA GLY A 83 24.97 6.14 -3.67
C GLY A 83 24.33 6.74 -2.41
N ALA A 84 23.50 7.77 -2.56
CA ALA A 84 22.65 8.30 -1.49
C ALA A 84 21.39 7.44 -1.32
N LEU A 85 20.94 7.24 -0.08
CA LEU A 85 19.75 6.46 0.26
C LEU A 85 18.58 7.36 0.70
N PRO A 86 17.52 7.53 -0.11
CA PRO A 86 16.29 8.17 0.34
C PRO A 86 15.46 7.25 1.26
N LEU A 87 15.09 7.78 2.42
CA LEU A 87 14.12 7.23 3.35
C LEU A 87 12.80 7.99 3.21
N PHE A 88 11.90 7.46 2.40
CA PHE A 88 10.56 8.01 2.17
C PHE A 88 9.60 7.68 3.31
N PHE A 89 8.51 8.44 3.41
CA PHE A 89 7.52 8.32 4.49
C PHE A 89 8.15 8.34 5.89
N SER A 90 9.21 9.14 6.06
CA SER A 90 9.90 9.33 7.33
C SER A 90 10.07 10.82 7.63
N ALA A 91 9.81 11.21 8.87
CA ALA A 91 10.01 12.58 9.33
C ALA A 91 10.96 12.60 10.54
N PRO A 92 11.77 13.66 10.70
CA PRO A 92 12.63 13.82 11.86
C PRO A 92 11.78 14.08 13.10
N ALA A 93 11.69 13.09 13.98
CA ALA A 93 10.98 13.16 15.25
C ALA A 93 11.78 13.91 16.33
N ALA A 94 13.11 13.77 16.34
CA ALA A 94 13.98 14.45 17.29
C ALA A 94 15.42 14.55 16.76
N LEU A 95 16.17 15.57 17.18
CA LEU A 95 17.61 15.63 16.93
C LEU A 95 18.36 14.87 18.04
N ALA A 96 19.26 13.99 17.66
CA ALA A 96 20.09 13.25 18.61
C ALA A 96 21.33 14.08 18.97
N LEU A 97 21.58 14.31 20.26
CA LEU A 97 22.69 15.14 20.74
C LEU A 97 23.61 14.38 21.69
N GLY A 98 24.92 14.59 21.55
CA GLY A 98 25.95 14.20 22.52
C GLY A 98 27.07 15.22 22.55
N ASP A 99 27.57 15.55 23.75
CA ASP A 99 28.63 16.55 23.95
C ASP A 99 28.40 17.89 23.20
N LYS A 100 27.14 18.36 23.20
CA LYS A 100 26.64 19.57 22.50
C LYS A 100 26.73 19.52 20.96
N ARG A 101 26.98 18.35 20.37
CA ARG A 101 27.05 18.09 18.92
C ARG A 101 25.86 17.24 18.46
N ALA A 102 25.45 17.40 17.20
CA ALA A 102 24.53 16.48 16.54
C ALA A 102 25.18 15.11 16.29
N ALA A 103 24.49 14.04 16.69
CA ALA A 103 24.95 12.64 16.62
C ALA A 103 24.04 11.76 15.73
N GLY A 104 23.08 12.37 15.04
CA GLY A 104 22.09 11.69 14.22
C GLY A 104 20.68 12.23 14.46
N VAL A 105 19.68 11.45 14.08
CA VAL A 105 18.27 11.86 14.09
C VAL A 105 17.40 10.69 14.55
N LEU A 106 16.45 10.97 15.43
CA LEU A 106 15.33 10.07 15.68
C LEU A 106 14.29 10.32 14.58
N ILE A 107 13.93 9.31 13.81
CA ILE A 107 12.90 9.37 12.77
C ILE A 107 11.62 8.66 13.24
N GLY A 108 10.48 9.14 12.78
CA GLY A 108 9.18 8.51 12.99
C GLY A 108 8.52 8.17 11.65
N ASN A 109 7.96 6.97 11.58
CA ASN A 109 7.18 6.45 10.45
C ASN A 109 6.25 5.32 10.93
N GLN A 110 5.55 4.69 9.98
CA GLN A 110 4.62 3.59 10.23
C GLN A 110 5.23 2.33 10.89
N TYR A 111 6.56 2.22 10.94
CA TYR A 111 7.30 1.14 11.61
C TYR A 111 7.78 1.52 13.02
N GLY A 112 7.34 2.68 13.54
CA GLY A 112 7.64 3.19 14.87
C GLY A 112 8.68 4.30 14.87
N LEU A 113 9.38 4.44 16.01
CA LEU A 113 10.52 5.34 16.17
C LEU A 113 11.84 4.60 15.95
N GLN A 114 12.70 5.15 15.09
CA GLN A 114 14.04 4.62 14.86
C GLN A 114 15.10 5.71 14.99
N PHE A 115 16.19 5.44 15.72
CA PHE A 115 17.38 6.25 15.75
C PHE A 115 18.28 5.89 14.56
N LEU A 116 18.60 6.90 13.75
CA LEU A 116 19.56 6.86 12.67
C LEU A 116 20.84 7.61 13.12
N PRO A 117 21.91 6.90 13.50
CA PRO A 117 23.17 7.52 13.89
C PRO A 117 23.89 8.15 12.69
N ALA A 118 24.45 9.35 12.89
CA ALA A 118 25.31 9.99 11.90
C ALA A 118 26.37 10.92 12.49
N ARG A 119 27.43 11.18 11.71
CA ARG A 119 28.53 12.08 12.08
C ARG A 119 28.20 13.55 11.84
N ALA A 120 27.31 13.84 10.89
CA ALA A 120 26.77 15.16 10.62
C ALA A 120 25.32 15.11 10.12
N VAL A 121 24.60 16.22 10.34
CA VAL A 121 23.24 16.44 9.85
C VAL A 121 23.21 17.73 9.03
N ILE A 122 22.62 17.69 7.85
CA ILE A 122 22.37 18.85 7.00
C ILE A 122 20.86 19.10 6.99
N ASP A 123 20.42 20.25 7.49
CA ASP A 123 19.05 20.71 7.37
C ASP A 123 18.88 21.52 6.08
N THR A 124 18.08 20.99 5.16
CA THR A 124 17.67 21.66 3.92
C THR A 124 16.16 21.89 3.87
N THR A 125 15.46 21.67 4.99
CA THR A 125 14.01 21.86 5.06
C THR A 125 13.67 23.34 4.98
N ALA A 126 12.68 23.70 4.16
CA ALA A 126 12.21 25.09 4.06
C ALA A 126 11.74 25.66 5.41
N ALA A 127 11.27 24.78 6.30
CA ALA A 127 10.75 25.13 7.62
C ALA A 127 11.83 25.27 8.73
N GLY A 128 13.10 24.94 8.43
CA GLY A 128 14.18 24.91 9.43
C GLY A 128 13.89 23.93 10.58
N VAL A 129 13.51 22.70 10.25
CA VAL A 129 13.04 21.68 11.20
C VAL A 129 14.07 21.43 12.31
N ALA A 130 15.37 21.42 12.01
CA ALA A 130 16.39 21.18 13.03
C ALA A 130 16.44 22.30 14.09
N ALA A 131 16.16 23.55 13.73
CA ALA A 131 16.10 24.66 14.68
C ALA A 131 14.91 24.50 15.64
N ARG A 132 13.76 24.08 15.09
CA ARG A 132 12.54 23.79 15.88
C ARG A 132 12.79 22.65 16.86
N LEU A 133 13.41 21.56 16.39
CA LEU A 133 13.73 20.41 17.24
C LEU A 133 14.66 20.79 18.40
N LEU A 134 15.55 21.77 18.24
CA LEU A 134 16.44 22.27 19.30
C LEU A 134 15.78 23.23 20.31
N GLY A 135 14.48 23.50 20.19
CA GLY A 135 13.76 24.43 21.08
C GLY A 135 13.98 25.90 20.76
N GLY A 136 14.51 26.21 19.56
CA GLY A 136 14.72 27.56 19.07
C GLY A 136 13.42 28.21 18.58
N GLY A 137 12.54 28.61 19.50
CA GLY A 137 11.37 29.48 19.24
C GLY A 137 10.15 28.77 18.63
N GLY A 138 8.97 29.43 18.73
CA GLY A 138 7.76 29.03 18.00
C GLY A 138 7.97 29.04 16.48
N ASP A 139 6.94 28.73 15.67
CA ASP A 139 7.07 28.75 14.20
C ASP A 139 7.83 30.01 13.75
N PRO A 140 9.05 29.88 13.16
CA PRO A 140 9.85 31.02 12.72
C PRO A 140 9.16 31.90 11.67
N HIS A 141 7.97 31.48 11.26
CA HIS A 141 7.15 31.97 10.19
C HIS A 141 5.87 32.65 10.68
N SER A 142 5.71 32.90 12.00
CA SER A 142 4.55 33.65 12.51
C SER A 142 4.46 35.03 11.86
N GLY A 143 3.33 35.34 11.24
CA GLY A 143 3.13 36.65 10.64
C GLY A 143 2.32 36.62 9.35
N GLU A 144 2.41 37.72 8.62
CA GLU A 144 1.79 37.85 7.30
C GLU A 144 2.56 37.00 6.28
N ALA A 145 1.80 36.23 5.51
CA ALA A 145 2.30 35.37 4.46
C ALA A 145 1.48 35.56 3.19
N VAL A 146 2.10 35.26 2.05
CA VAL A 146 1.44 35.15 0.77
C VAL A 146 1.40 33.68 0.40
N VAL A 147 0.20 33.14 0.24
CA VAL A 147 0.03 31.77 -0.25
C VAL A 147 -0.12 31.86 -1.77
N ARG A 148 0.69 31.08 -2.51
CA ARG A 148 0.55 30.90 -3.95
C ARG A 148 0.12 29.49 -4.29
N TYR A 149 -0.78 29.38 -5.25
CA TYR A 149 -1.34 28.11 -5.64
C TYR A 149 -1.59 28.04 -7.14
N VAL A 150 -1.63 26.82 -7.66
CA VAL A 150 -1.76 26.54 -9.10
C VAL A 150 -2.89 25.56 -9.32
N ALA A 151 -3.75 25.83 -10.30
CA ALA A 151 -4.72 24.89 -10.83
C ALA A 151 -4.43 24.62 -12.30
N GLU A 152 -4.39 23.34 -12.71
CA GLU A 152 -4.22 22.99 -14.11
C GLU A 152 -5.59 22.84 -14.78
N MET A 153 -5.78 23.56 -15.89
CA MET A 153 -7.02 23.52 -16.66
C MET A 153 -6.74 23.15 -18.11
N GLU A 154 -7.64 22.38 -18.70
CA GLU A 154 -7.55 21.88 -20.08
C GLU A 154 -8.75 22.30 -20.91
N ASN A 155 -8.68 22.05 -22.23
CA ASN A 155 -9.68 22.44 -23.23
C ASN A 155 -9.93 23.96 -23.25
N ILE A 156 -8.88 24.74 -23.06
CA ILE A 156 -8.94 26.21 -23.11
C ILE A 156 -9.01 26.69 -24.57
N GLY A 157 -9.75 27.77 -24.82
CA GLY A 157 -9.68 28.52 -26.09
C GLY A 157 -8.30 29.15 -26.32
N TYR A 158 -8.11 29.79 -27.47
CA TYR A 158 -6.86 30.53 -27.71
C TYR A 158 -6.78 31.76 -26.82
N TYR A 159 -5.67 31.91 -26.09
CA TYR A 159 -5.41 33.04 -25.20
C TYR A 159 -3.94 33.44 -25.31
N PHE A 160 -3.65 34.75 -25.29
CA PHE A 160 -2.32 35.29 -25.57
C PHE A 160 -1.74 36.16 -24.44
N GLU A 161 -2.57 36.56 -23.48
CA GLU A 161 -2.09 37.35 -22.35
C GLU A 161 -1.52 36.43 -21.26
N LYS A 162 -0.68 36.98 -20.38
CA LYS A 162 -0.10 36.22 -19.25
C LYS A 162 -0.79 36.45 -17.92
N THR A 163 -1.65 37.46 -17.85
CA THR A 163 -2.31 37.86 -16.62
C THR A 163 -3.72 38.29 -16.92
N MET A 164 -4.63 38.00 -16.01
CA MET A 164 -6.03 38.38 -16.14
C MET A 164 -6.54 38.99 -14.84
N GLU A 165 -7.37 40.02 -14.95
CA GLU A 165 -8.09 40.58 -13.82
C GLU A 165 -9.29 39.70 -13.46
N VAL A 166 -9.54 39.58 -12.17
CA VAL A 166 -10.61 38.76 -11.61
C VAL A 166 -11.35 39.54 -10.53
N PRO A 167 -12.60 39.20 -10.22
CA PRO A 167 -13.40 39.97 -9.27
C PRO A 167 -12.83 39.95 -7.85
N PRO A 168 -12.88 41.06 -7.09
CA PRO A 168 -12.40 41.14 -5.71
C PRO A 168 -13.06 40.14 -4.75
N GLU A 169 -14.27 39.67 -5.07
CA GLU A 169 -15.03 38.70 -4.29
C GLU A 169 -14.34 37.32 -4.19
N LEU A 170 -13.39 37.01 -5.08
CA LEU A 170 -12.56 35.81 -4.99
C LEU A 170 -11.47 35.92 -3.91
N GLY A 171 -11.24 37.14 -3.39
CA GLY A 171 -10.30 37.45 -2.31
C GLY A 171 -8.84 37.20 -2.67
N LEU A 172 -8.49 37.31 -3.96
CA LEU A 172 -7.15 37.05 -4.46
C LEU A 172 -6.27 38.30 -4.31
N LEU A 173 -4.96 38.10 -4.24
CA LEU A 173 -4.01 39.20 -4.16
C LEU A 173 -4.02 39.99 -5.47
N ASP A 174 -4.11 41.32 -5.35
CA ASP A 174 -4.18 42.28 -6.46
C ASP A 174 -5.34 42.04 -7.44
N ASP A 175 -6.35 41.26 -7.06
CA ASP A 175 -7.50 40.90 -7.92
C ASP A 175 -7.04 40.35 -9.29
N ARG A 176 -5.95 39.58 -9.29
CA ARG A 176 -5.29 39.10 -10.51
C ARG A 176 -4.87 37.63 -10.41
N ILE A 177 -4.82 37.01 -11.59
CA ILE A 177 -4.22 35.69 -11.79
C ILE A 177 -3.11 35.76 -12.84
N THR A 178 -2.19 34.81 -12.78
CA THR A 178 -1.16 34.60 -13.79
C THR A 178 -1.41 33.28 -14.52
N LEU A 179 -1.24 33.30 -15.84
CA LEU A 179 -1.50 32.17 -16.72
C LEU A 179 -0.17 31.71 -17.31
N HIS A 180 0.14 30.45 -17.09
CA HIS A 180 1.34 29.79 -17.63
C HIS A 180 0.91 28.72 -18.63
N GLU A 181 1.71 28.54 -19.67
CA GLU A 181 1.44 27.52 -20.69
C GLU A 181 1.53 26.13 -20.06
N GLY A 182 0.50 25.32 -20.28
CA GLY A 182 0.51 23.92 -19.90
C GLY A 182 1.28 23.07 -20.89
N VAL A 183 1.65 21.86 -20.48
CA VAL A 183 2.45 20.95 -21.33
C VAL A 183 1.57 20.16 -22.31
N ARG A 184 0.29 19.93 -21.95
CA ARG A 184 -0.69 19.32 -22.86
C ARG A 184 -1.25 20.38 -23.82
N SER A 185 -1.68 19.93 -25.00
CA SER A 185 -2.35 20.82 -25.96
C SER A 185 -3.60 21.45 -25.34
N ARG A 186 -3.78 22.76 -25.53
CA ARG A 186 -4.90 23.54 -24.98
C ARG A 186 -5.04 23.45 -23.45
N SER A 187 -3.91 23.44 -22.74
CA SER A 187 -3.86 23.47 -21.28
C SER A 187 -3.14 24.71 -20.76
N LEU A 188 -3.56 25.20 -19.58
CA LEU A 188 -2.95 26.29 -18.85
C LEU A 188 -2.81 25.93 -17.37
N TYR A 189 -1.74 26.43 -16.75
CA TYR A 189 -1.65 26.53 -15.30
C TYR A 189 -2.13 27.91 -14.87
N VAL A 190 -3.16 27.93 -14.03
CA VAL A 190 -3.73 29.15 -13.45
C VAL A 190 -3.11 29.35 -12.07
N GLU A 191 -2.14 30.25 -11.99
CA GLU A 191 -1.52 30.66 -10.73
C GLU A 191 -2.28 31.82 -10.11
N PHE A 192 -2.61 31.72 -8.83
CA PHE A 192 -3.18 32.80 -8.04
C PHE A 192 -2.49 32.87 -6.67
N SER A 193 -2.67 33.99 -5.99
CA SER A 193 -2.11 34.20 -4.66
C SER A 193 -3.14 34.84 -3.74
N PHE A 194 -3.00 34.70 -2.42
CA PHE A 194 -3.83 35.38 -1.44
C PHE A 194 -3.04 35.65 -0.16
N PRO A 195 -3.32 36.76 0.54
CA PRO A 195 -2.73 37.01 1.85
C PRO A 195 -3.29 36.01 2.88
N ALA A 196 -2.43 35.55 3.78
CA ALA A 196 -2.78 34.69 4.89
C ALA A 196 -1.94 35.05 6.10
N LYS A 197 -2.38 34.59 7.27
CA LYS A 197 -1.62 34.73 8.51
C LYS A 197 -1.20 33.35 8.99
N ILE A 198 0.09 33.18 9.27
CA ILE A 198 0.63 31.97 9.88
C ILE A 198 0.58 32.14 11.40
N ASP A 199 -0.09 31.20 12.05
CA ASP A 199 -0.14 31.10 13.51
C ASP A 199 0.90 30.11 14.00
N SER A 200 1.94 30.63 14.66
CA SER A 200 3.03 29.81 15.19
C SER A 200 2.63 28.84 16.30
N ALA A 201 1.48 29.05 16.92
CA ALA A 201 0.96 28.14 17.93
C ALA A 201 0.25 26.93 17.30
N ARG A 202 -0.07 26.97 16.00
CA ARG A 202 -0.85 25.93 15.30
C ARG A 202 0.04 25.05 14.42
N ARG A 203 0.09 23.76 14.77
CA ARG A 203 0.85 22.73 14.04
C ARG A 203 0.31 22.43 12.64
N ASN A 204 -0.98 22.63 12.41
CA ASN A 204 -1.65 22.29 11.14
C ASN A 204 -1.86 23.48 10.19
N THR A 205 -1.19 24.62 10.42
CA THR A 205 -1.37 25.82 9.59
C THR A 205 -1.22 25.52 8.09
N LYS A 206 -0.20 24.75 7.68
CA LYS A 206 -0.02 24.40 6.25
C LYS A 206 -1.17 23.57 5.68
N ALA A 207 -1.75 22.66 6.46
CA ALA A 207 -2.92 21.88 6.04
C ALA A 207 -4.14 22.77 5.81
N ILE A 208 -4.38 23.74 6.72
CA ILE A 208 -5.44 24.74 6.61
C ILE A 208 -5.25 25.58 5.36
N LEU A 209 -4.04 26.10 5.13
CA LEU A 209 -3.74 26.95 3.96
C LEU A 209 -3.86 26.20 2.64
N ALA A 210 -3.40 24.94 2.57
CA ALA A 210 -3.58 24.11 1.37
C ALA A 210 -5.06 23.81 1.09
N SER A 211 -5.86 23.57 2.14
CA SER A 211 -7.30 23.38 2.02
C SER A 211 -8.01 24.65 1.54
N GLU A 212 -7.64 25.81 2.07
CA GLU A 212 -8.18 27.11 1.64
C GLU A 212 -7.83 27.41 0.18
N ALA A 213 -6.58 27.12 -0.22
CA ALA A 213 -6.14 27.29 -1.60
C ALA A 213 -6.99 26.46 -2.58
N LYS A 214 -7.33 25.20 -2.24
CA LYS A 214 -8.20 24.36 -3.09
C LYS A 214 -9.64 24.86 -3.16
N ARG A 215 -10.20 25.38 -2.06
CA ARG A 215 -11.54 26.01 -2.08
C ARG A 215 -11.56 27.31 -2.88
N ARG A 216 -10.47 28.09 -2.85
CA ARG A 216 -10.31 29.27 -3.72
C ARG A 216 -10.14 28.89 -5.18
N ALA A 217 -9.36 27.84 -5.48
CA ALA A 217 -9.24 27.29 -6.82
C ALA A 217 -10.61 26.87 -7.36
N TYR A 218 -11.44 26.21 -6.55
CA TYR A 218 -12.81 25.86 -6.92
C TYR A 218 -13.65 27.09 -7.32
N ARG A 219 -13.70 28.12 -6.46
CA ARG A 219 -14.43 29.38 -6.74
C ARG A 219 -13.91 30.07 -8.00
N LEU A 220 -12.59 30.18 -8.15
CA LEU A 220 -11.94 30.77 -9.31
C LEU A 220 -12.30 30.01 -10.59
N VAL A 221 -12.17 28.68 -10.59
CA VAL A 221 -12.50 27.83 -11.76
C VAL A 221 -13.96 27.98 -12.17
N CYS A 222 -14.90 27.97 -11.21
CA CYS A 222 -16.31 28.19 -11.52
C CYS A 222 -16.52 29.56 -12.18
N TRP A 223 -15.95 30.62 -11.60
CA TRP A 223 -16.06 31.96 -12.14
C TRP A 223 -15.48 32.07 -13.56
N LEU A 224 -14.28 31.52 -13.79
CA LEU A 224 -13.62 31.51 -15.10
C LEU A 224 -14.51 30.87 -16.17
N ARG A 225 -15.09 29.71 -15.85
CA ARG A 225 -15.95 28.97 -16.78
C ARG A 225 -17.24 29.72 -17.12
N GLU A 226 -17.77 30.48 -16.18
CA GLU A 226 -19.01 31.23 -16.36
C GLU A 226 -18.79 32.56 -17.09
N HIS A 227 -17.67 33.26 -16.84
CA HIS A 227 -17.49 34.66 -17.22
C HIS A 227 -16.39 34.89 -18.26
N ALA A 228 -15.44 33.98 -18.42
CA ALA A 228 -14.37 34.11 -19.41
C ALA A 228 -14.63 33.18 -20.61
N GLU A 229 -14.91 33.76 -21.77
CA GLU A 229 -15.33 33.04 -22.99
C GLU A 229 -14.40 31.87 -23.34
N PHE A 230 -13.09 32.09 -23.26
CA PHE A 230 -12.08 31.08 -23.58
C PHE A 230 -11.95 29.97 -22.52
N PHE A 231 -12.49 30.14 -21.32
CA PHE A 231 -12.58 29.09 -20.28
C PHE A 231 -13.93 28.35 -20.27
N SER A 232 -14.94 28.80 -21.01
CA SER A 232 -16.30 28.21 -20.97
C SER A 232 -16.36 26.70 -21.19
N GLY A 233 -15.56 26.19 -22.14
CA GLY A 233 -15.45 24.76 -22.46
C GLY A 233 -14.39 23.99 -21.66
N SER A 234 -13.70 24.64 -20.71
CA SER A 234 -12.53 24.08 -20.04
C SER A 234 -12.83 22.84 -19.18
N ARG A 235 -11.81 22.26 -18.55
CA ARG A 235 -11.98 21.34 -17.41
C ARG A 235 -10.83 21.49 -16.43
N LEU A 236 -11.13 21.44 -15.14
CA LEU A 236 -10.10 21.35 -14.10
C LEU A 236 -9.48 19.95 -14.11
N SER A 237 -8.25 19.80 -14.61
CA SER A 237 -7.58 18.50 -14.72
C SER A 237 -6.82 18.13 -13.46
N HIS A 238 -6.20 19.10 -12.77
CA HIS A 238 -5.38 18.81 -11.59
C HIS A 238 -5.36 19.91 -10.54
N LEU A 239 -5.28 19.48 -9.28
CA LEU A 239 -5.01 20.29 -8.10
C LEU A 239 -3.81 19.68 -7.37
N PRO A 240 -2.72 20.43 -7.12
CA PRO A 240 -1.57 19.95 -6.36
C PRO A 240 -1.93 19.63 -4.90
N ALA A 241 -1.10 18.84 -4.22
CA ALA A 241 -1.38 18.51 -2.82
C ALA A 241 -1.08 19.70 -1.88
N GLU A 242 -0.02 20.46 -2.17
CA GLU A 242 0.50 21.52 -1.31
C GLU A 242 0.44 22.90 -1.98
N ALA A 243 0.36 23.94 -1.16
CA ALA A 243 0.52 25.33 -1.59
C ALA A 243 1.94 25.83 -1.32
N TRP A 244 2.40 26.79 -2.12
CA TRP A 244 3.62 27.53 -1.82
C TRP A 244 3.29 28.62 -0.81
N VAL A 245 4.08 28.73 0.27
CA VAL A 245 3.87 29.73 1.32
C VAL A 245 5.10 30.64 1.37
N GLU A 246 4.90 31.93 1.06
CA GLU A 246 5.90 33.00 1.12
C GLU A 246 5.69 33.82 2.39
N GLU A 247 6.63 33.77 3.32
CA GLU A 247 6.53 34.56 4.55
C GLU A 247 7.18 35.93 4.40
N GLN A 248 6.55 36.96 4.99
CA GLN A 248 7.15 38.28 5.07
C GLN A 248 8.00 38.42 6.34
N GLY A 249 9.32 38.56 6.20
CA GLY A 249 10.18 39.15 7.23
C GLY A 249 11.02 38.24 8.14
N GLY A 250 11.15 36.93 7.90
CA GLY A 250 12.07 36.07 8.66
C GLY A 250 13.22 35.57 7.79
N ASP A 251 14.48 35.83 8.15
CA ASP A 251 15.60 35.01 7.68
C ASP A 251 15.44 33.61 8.25
N GLY A 252 15.55 32.58 7.41
CA GLY A 252 15.39 31.18 7.84
C GLY A 252 16.22 30.94 9.09
N VAL A 253 15.59 30.45 10.16
CA VAL A 253 16.27 30.27 11.45
C VAL A 253 17.25 29.13 11.30
N ALA A 254 18.52 29.46 11.06
CA ALA A 254 19.60 28.50 11.04
C ALA A 254 19.87 28.02 12.47
N ALA A 255 19.69 26.73 12.68
CA ALA A 255 20.16 26.09 13.90
C ALA A 255 21.69 26.11 13.93
N SER A 256 22.28 26.36 15.09
CA SER A 256 23.72 26.23 15.27
C SER A 256 24.02 25.29 16.43
N CYS A 257 24.48 24.09 16.09
CA CYS A 257 25.25 23.25 16.99
C CYS A 257 26.35 22.54 16.17
N PRO A 258 27.52 22.23 16.77
CA PRO A 258 28.53 21.43 16.09
C PRO A 258 27.94 20.17 15.45
N GLY A 259 28.31 19.87 14.20
CA GLY A 259 27.79 18.72 13.45
C GLY A 259 26.40 18.92 12.82
N LEU A 260 25.72 20.04 13.07
CA LEU A 260 24.52 20.45 12.36
C LEU A 260 24.83 21.60 11.40
N TYR A 261 24.47 21.40 10.15
CA TYR A 261 24.66 22.35 9.07
C TYR A 261 23.28 22.74 8.53
N SER A 262 23.07 24.00 8.21
CA SER A 262 21.82 24.46 7.59
C SER A 262 22.10 25.10 6.25
N TYR A 263 21.33 24.75 5.24
CA TYR A 263 21.29 25.49 3.99
C TYR A 263 20.36 26.69 4.16
N SER A 264 20.89 27.91 3.96
CA SER A 264 20.15 29.16 4.19
C SER A 264 19.68 29.84 2.90
N GLY A 265 19.95 29.26 1.72
CA GLY A 265 19.54 29.87 0.46
C GLY A 265 18.03 29.79 0.27
N ARG A 266 17.38 30.93 -0.01
CA ARG A 266 15.94 30.97 -0.26
C ARG A 266 15.63 30.55 -1.68
N LEU A 267 14.76 29.56 -1.82
CA LEU A 267 14.08 29.27 -3.08
C LEU A 267 12.90 30.24 -3.25
N HIS A 268 12.66 30.67 -4.48
CA HIS A 268 11.63 31.67 -4.80
C HIS A 268 10.67 31.09 -5.84
N PRO A 269 9.35 31.36 -5.80
CA PRO A 269 8.36 30.79 -6.74
C PRO A 269 8.70 30.97 -8.24
N LYS A 270 9.44 32.02 -8.57
CA LYS A 270 9.92 32.33 -9.94
C LYS A 270 11.35 31.83 -10.18
N MET A 271 11.62 30.55 -9.90
CA MET A 271 12.97 29.97 -10.07
C MET A 271 13.39 29.99 -11.54
N SER A 272 14.67 30.27 -11.78
CA SER A 272 15.29 30.21 -13.10
C SER A 272 16.38 29.15 -13.20
N THR A 273 16.84 28.85 -14.42
CA THR A 273 18.01 27.97 -14.63
C THR A 273 19.27 28.50 -13.94
N ARG A 274 19.43 29.83 -13.80
CA ARG A 274 20.54 30.42 -13.03
C ARG A 274 20.43 30.16 -11.53
N ASP A 275 19.20 30.11 -11.00
CA ASP A 275 18.97 29.76 -9.60
C ASP A 275 19.32 28.28 -9.36
N MET A 276 19.05 27.41 -10.32
CA MET A 276 19.46 25.99 -10.27
C MET A 276 20.99 25.85 -10.26
N ASP A 277 21.70 26.59 -11.11
CA ASP A 277 23.17 26.61 -11.13
C ASP A 277 23.76 27.13 -9.80
N ARG A 278 23.16 28.19 -9.24
CA ARG A 278 23.55 28.72 -7.93
C ARG A 278 23.32 27.69 -6.83
N LEU A 279 22.15 27.06 -6.80
CA LEU A 279 21.78 26.04 -5.83
C LEU A 279 22.76 24.86 -5.86
N GLU A 280 23.12 24.39 -7.05
CA GLU A 280 24.11 23.34 -7.27
C GLU A 280 25.48 23.72 -6.68
N GLN A 281 25.96 24.95 -6.92
CA GLN A 281 27.25 25.41 -6.41
C GLN A 281 27.26 25.60 -4.89
N GLU A 282 26.19 26.17 -4.33
CA GLU A 282 26.07 26.41 -2.88
C GLU A 282 25.98 25.08 -2.11
N THR A 283 25.18 24.13 -2.59
CA THR A 283 25.04 22.81 -1.97
C THR A 283 26.30 21.96 -2.09
N ARG A 284 27.05 22.08 -3.20
CA ARG A 284 28.39 21.48 -3.34
C ARG A 284 29.36 22.04 -2.30
N THR A 285 29.42 23.37 -2.17
CA THR A 285 30.28 24.04 -1.18
C THR A 285 29.92 23.62 0.25
N LEU A 286 28.63 23.43 0.52
CA LEU A 286 28.12 22.91 1.80
C LEU A 286 28.61 21.47 2.04
N ALA A 287 28.48 20.58 1.07
CA ALA A 287 28.94 19.19 1.18
C ALA A 287 30.47 19.10 1.42
N GLU A 288 31.26 19.91 0.70
CA GLU A 288 32.72 19.98 0.92
C GLU A 288 33.08 20.51 2.31
N ARG A 289 32.30 21.46 2.84
CA ARG A 289 32.47 21.94 4.21
C ARG A 289 32.18 20.84 5.23
N VAL A 290 31.08 20.11 5.05
CA VAL A 290 30.71 18.99 5.91
C VAL A 290 31.83 17.94 5.93
N LEU A 291 32.37 17.58 4.76
CA LEU A 291 33.49 16.64 4.66
C LEU A 291 34.72 17.11 5.46
N ARG A 292 35.10 18.39 5.35
CA ARG A 292 36.27 18.95 6.06
C ARG A 292 36.11 18.95 7.57
N GLU A 293 34.89 19.14 8.06
CA GLU A 293 34.59 19.28 9.49
C GLU A 293 34.08 17.97 10.14
N LEU A 294 33.95 16.90 9.35
CA LEU A 294 33.37 15.63 9.77
C LEU A 294 34.23 14.97 10.88
N PRO A 295 33.65 14.65 12.06
CA PRO A 295 34.42 14.04 13.14
C PRO A 295 34.91 12.65 12.72
N PRO A 296 36.11 12.18 13.10
CA PRO A 296 36.67 10.91 12.59
C PRO A 296 35.86 9.67 13.02
N GLU A 297 35.22 9.74 14.19
CA GLU A 297 34.40 8.67 14.76
C GLU A 297 32.94 9.12 14.92
N GLN A 298 32.04 8.15 15.03
CA GLN A 298 30.62 8.39 15.30
C GLN A 298 30.45 9.02 16.69
N PRO A 299 29.84 10.22 16.82
CA PRO A 299 29.58 10.82 18.12
C PRO A 299 28.70 9.93 19.01
N SER A 300 28.96 9.96 20.31
CA SER A 300 28.07 9.36 21.31
C SER A 300 26.74 10.13 21.37
N VAL A 301 25.68 9.49 21.82
CA VAL A 301 24.36 10.11 21.99
C VAL A 301 23.97 10.09 23.47
N LEU A 302 23.53 11.23 24.00
CA LEU A 302 23.11 11.39 25.40
C LEU A 302 21.61 11.62 25.52
N ARG A 303 21.00 12.29 24.54
CA ARG A 303 19.57 12.65 24.54
C ARG A 303 19.02 12.88 23.13
N PHE A 304 17.71 12.76 23.02
CA PHE A 304 16.91 13.17 21.87
C PHE A 304 16.14 14.44 22.23
N VAL A 305 16.17 15.45 21.36
CA VAL A 305 15.49 16.73 21.58
C VAL A 305 14.48 17.00 20.46
N SER A 306 13.24 17.27 20.86
CA SER A 306 12.12 17.59 19.99
C SER A 306 11.30 18.72 20.60
N GLY A 307 11.67 19.97 20.28
CA GLY A 307 10.97 21.14 20.79
C GLY A 307 11.05 21.20 22.31
N LEU A 308 9.90 21.11 22.98
CA LEU A 308 9.83 21.08 24.45
C LEU A 308 10.17 19.72 25.08
N THR A 309 10.23 18.67 24.26
CA THR A 309 10.48 17.30 24.69
C THR A 309 11.97 16.99 24.67
N GLU A 310 12.52 16.57 25.81
CA GLU A 310 13.88 16.05 25.92
C GLU A 310 13.82 14.62 26.50
N ILE A 311 14.33 13.64 25.75
CA ILE A 311 14.33 12.23 26.12
C ILE A 311 15.78 11.78 26.34
N PRO A 312 16.21 11.51 27.57
CA PRO A 312 17.52 10.95 27.84
C PRO A 312 17.67 9.58 27.18
N VAL A 313 18.81 9.29 26.56
CA VAL A 313 19.07 7.95 25.98
C VAL A 313 19.04 6.86 27.06
N SER A 314 19.38 7.21 28.31
CA SER A 314 19.26 6.30 29.46
C SER A 314 17.82 5.89 29.78
N ALA A 315 16.82 6.64 29.31
CA ALA A 315 15.39 6.30 29.40
C ALA A 315 14.89 5.51 28.18
N CYS A 316 15.75 5.30 27.17
CA CYS A 316 15.41 4.57 25.96
C CYS A 316 16.01 3.17 25.98
N ARG A 317 15.28 2.21 25.41
CA ARG A 317 15.83 0.96 24.91
C ARG A 317 16.11 1.11 23.43
N LEU A 318 17.40 1.18 23.07
CA LEU A 318 17.85 1.14 21.69
C LEU A 318 18.19 -0.32 21.32
N SER A 319 17.59 -0.81 20.24
CA SER A 319 17.83 -2.16 19.72
C SER A 319 17.93 -2.15 18.21
N SER A 320 18.63 -3.10 17.61
CA SER A 320 18.74 -3.17 16.14
C SER A 320 17.35 -3.27 15.49
N PHE A 321 17.05 -2.38 14.54
CA PHE A 321 15.88 -2.50 13.68
C PHE A 321 16.15 -3.61 12.66
N ARG A 322 15.60 -4.80 12.92
CA ARG A 322 15.87 -6.01 12.13
C ARG A 322 15.14 -6.00 10.79
N ASP A 323 15.75 -5.34 9.82
CA ASP A 323 15.37 -5.42 8.41
C ASP A 323 16.63 -5.63 7.57
N ARG A 324 16.82 -6.85 7.06
CA ARG A 324 18.02 -7.23 6.27
C ARG A 324 18.11 -6.49 4.94
N GLY A 325 17.01 -5.87 4.52
CA GLY A 325 16.99 -5.03 3.34
C GLY A 325 17.52 -3.62 3.61
N MET A 326 17.80 -3.21 4.85
CA MET A 326 18.36 -1.87 5.07
C MET A 326 19.86 -1.83 4.75
N GLU A 327 20.31 -0.73 4.13
CA GLU A 327 21.72 -0.50 3.76
C GLU A 327 22.46 0.36 4.78
N VAL A 328 21.72 0.92 5.75
CA VAL A 328 22.23 1.78 6.82
C VAL A 328 21.76 1.28 8.17
N GLU A 329 22.57 1.54 9.20
CA GLU A 329 22.21 1.16 10.56
C GLU A 329 20.97 1.95 11.04
N LEU A 330 19.93 1.23 11.44
CA LEU A 330 18.77 1.76 12.13
C LEU A 330 18.60 1.06 13.47
N GLN A 331 18.32 1.83 14.52
CA GLN A 331 18.06 1.30 15.86
C GLN A 331 16.62 1.63 16.25
N ARG A 332 15.78 0.64 16.53
CA ARG A 332 14.48 0.88 17.15
C ARG A 332 14.67 1.56 18.49
N ALA A 333 13.91 2.64 18.72
CA ALA A 333 13.92 3.39 19.97
C ALA A 333 12.58 3.22 20.69
N GLU A 334 12.62 2.61 21.88
CA GLU A 334 11.46 2.41 22.74
C GLU A 334 11.67 3.18 24.05
N PHE A 335 10.68 3.95 24.48
CA PHE A 335 10.68 4.68 25.75
C PHE A 335 9.23 4.96 26.18
N ASP A 336 9.05 5.42 27.41
CA ASP A 336 7.73 5.83 27.91
C ASP A 336 7.26 7.12 27.22
N TYR A 337 6.17 7.02 26.44
CA TYR A 337 5.56 8.16 25.77
C TYR A 337 5.00 9.22 26.73
N GLY A 338 4.89 8.94 28.03
CA GLY A 338 4.69 9.95 29.08
C GLY A 338 5.74 11.05 29.11
N LEU A 339 6.94 10.81 28.57
CA LEU A 339 8.01 11.81 28.45
C LEU A 339 7.74 12.88 27.38
N ILE A 340 6.81 12.62 26.45
CA ILE A 340 6.45 13.58 25.40
C ILE A 340 5.62 14.70 26.01
N ARG A 341 6.15 15.94 25.93
CA ARG A 341 5.53 17.12 26.54
C ARG A 341 4.52 17.81 25.64
N GLU A 342 4.70 17.71 24.34
CA GLU A 342 3.77 18.29 23.38
C GLU A 342 2.63 17.31 23.16
N ARG A 343 1.44 17.70 23.63
CA ARG A 343 0.25 16.84 23.65
C ARG A 343 -0.97 17.57 23.13
N LEU A 344 -1.79 16.86 22.36
CA LEU A 344 -3.12 17.29 21.95
C LEU A 344 -4.16 16.37 22.59
N GLU A 345 -5.36 16.88 22.85
CA GLU A 345 -6.46 16.10 23.41
C GLU A 345 -7.64 16.07 22.45
N ALA A 346 -8.27 14.92 22.30
CA ALA A 346 -9.47 14.78 21.48
C ALA A 346 -10.39 13.68 22.03
N PRO A 347 -11.72 13.82 21.93
CA PRO A 347 -12.62 12.73 22.31
C PRO A 347 -12.42 11.49 21.41
N VAL A 348 -12.20 11.73 20.11
CA VAL A 348 -11.94 10.69 19.12
C VAL A 348 -10.77 11.10 18.23
N LEU A 349 -9.85 10.17 18.00
CA LEU A 349 -8.78 10.28 17.03
C LEU A 349 -9.10 9.40 15.80
N VAL A 350 -9.00 9.95 14.60
CA VAL A 350 -8.99 9.18 13.34
C VAL A 350 -7.59 9.22 12.74
N ALA A 351 -6.91 8.07 12.75
CA ALA A 351 -5.60 7.91 12.13
C ALA A 351 -5.76 7.39 10.69
N GLY A 352 -5.35 8.20 9.71
CA GLY A 352 -5.55 7.95 8.28
C GLY A 352 -6.84 8.57 7.76
N LEU A 353 -6.74 9.43 6.75
CA LEU A 353 -7.85 10.07 6.04
C LEU A 353 -7.91 9.59 4.59
N GLY A 354 -7.73 8.29 4.43
CA GLY A 354 -7.96 7.60 3.17
C GLY A 354 -9.44 7.49 2.79
N THR A 355 -9.75 6.59 1.85
CA THR A 355 -11.13 6.30 1.41
C THR A 355 -12.09 6.01 2.58
N SER A 356 -11.62 5.24 3.57
CA SER A 356 -12.42 4.88 4.75
C SER A 356 -12.38 5.97 5.84
N GLY A 357 -11.19 6.51 6.12
CA GLY A 357 -10.98 7.53 7.15
C GLY A 357 -11.78 8.81 6.95
N MET A 358 -11.87 9.31 5.70
CA MET A 358 -12.72 10.47 5.39
C MET A 358 -14.19 10.23 5.70
N MET A 359 -14.67 9.00 5.53
CA MET A 359 -16.06 8.65 5.84
C MET A 359 -16.27 8.44 7.34
N ALA A 360 -15.26 7.96 8.08
CA ALA A 360 -15.29 7.92 9.54
C ALA A 360 -15.36 9.33 10.13
N ALA A 361 -14.52 10.25 9.63
CA ALA A 361 -14.57 11.67 9.99
C ALA A 361 -15.95 12.26 9.69
N ARG A 362 -16.51 11.99 8.50
CA ARG A 362 -17.86 12.42 8.12
C ARG A 362 -18.92 11.94 9.10
N ALA A 363 -18.90 10.67 9.51
CA ALA A 363 -19.89 10.13 10.45
C ALA A 363 -19.83 10.81 11.83
N LEU A 364 -18.62 11.13 12.30
CA LEU A 364 -18.38 11.88 13.53
C LEU A 364 -18.95 13.30 13.41
N TRP A 365 -18.69 13.99 12.29
CA TRP A 365 -19.19 15.34 12.04
C TRP A 365 -20.71 15.40 11.82
N ASP A 366 -21.28 14.48 11.04
CA ASP A 366 -22.73 14.33 10.86
C ASP A 366 -23.43 14.06 12.21
N SER A 367 -22.72 13.40 13.12
CA SER A 367 -23.19 13.21 14.48
C SER A 367 -23.13 14.50 15.28
N GLY A 368 -22.23 15.44 14.99
CA GLY A 368 -21.95 16.65 15.78
C GLY A 368 -20.81 16.47 16.78
N MET A 369 -19.86 15.59 16.47
CA MET A 369 -18.69 15.28 17.30
C MET A 369 -17.43 15.88 16.68
N ALA A 370 -16.64 16.58 17.48
CA ALA A 370 -15.28 16.97 17.08
C ALA A 370 -14.37 15.74 17.14
N ALA A 371 -13.43 15.64 16.20
CA ALA A 371 -12.47 14.55 16.15
C ALA A 371 -11.15 15.07 15.60
N LEU A 372 -10.04 14.68 16.21
CA LEU A 372 -8.71 14.98 15.69
C LEU A 372 -8.37 14.00 14.58
N LEU A 373 -7.89 14.51 13.46
CA LEU A 373 -7.69 13.75 12.24
C LEU A 373 -6.22 13.82 11.81
N LEU A 374 -5.63 12.66 11.53
CA LEU A 374 -4.25 12.54 11.04
C LEU A 374 -4.21 11.91 9.64
N GLU A 375 -3.38 12.47 8.75
CA GLU A 375 -3.09 11.91 7.44
C GLU A 375 -1.60 12.03 7.12
N ALA A 376 -1.00 10.91 6.72
CA ALA A 376 0.40 10.82 6.35
C ALA A 376 0.70 11.59 5.06
N ASN A 377 -0.21 11.54 4.10
CA ASN A 377 -0.11 12.27 2.85
C ASN A 377 -0.45 13.76 3.04
N SER A 378 0.01 14.61 2.14
CA SER A 378 -0.38 16.03 2.13
C SER A 378 -1.82 16.26 1.63
N GLU A 379 -2.46 15.22 1.08
CA GLU A 379 -3.80 15.23 0.50
C GLU A 379 -4.69 14.13 1.09
N LEU A 380 -6.00 14.39 1.15
CA LEU A 380 -7.05 13.54 1.70
C LEU A 380 -7.62 12.58 0.63
N GLY A 381 -8.14 11.43 1.06
CA GLY A 381 -8.91 10.50 0.23
C GLY A 381 -8.16 9.23 -0.23
N GLY A 382 -6.89 9.06 0.18
CA GLY A 382 -6.13 7.80 0.09
C GLY A 382 -6.12 7.19 -1.32
N THR A 383 -6.31 5.88 -1.44
CA THR A 383 -6.23 5.16 -2.73
C THR A 383 -7.13 5.75 -3.82
N SER A 384 -8.31 6.28 -3.46
CA SER A 384 -9.26 6.84 -4.43
C SER A 384 -8.90 8.22 -4.96
N VAL A 385 -8.08 8.97 -4.22
CA VAL A 385 -7.66 10.34 -4.57
C VAL A 385 -6.16 10.39 -4.76
N VAL A 386 -5.38 10.21 -3.68
CA VAL A 386 -3.92 10.21 -3.71
C VAL A 386 -3.39 9.07 -4.58
N GLY A 387 -3.91 7.86 -4.45
CA GLY A 387 -3.50 6.69 -5.24
C GLY A 387 -4.01 6.66 -6.69
N LEU A 388 -4.81 7.66 -7.10
CA LEU A 388 -5.43 7.81 -8.42
C LEU A 388 -6.32 6.62 -8.88
N VAL A 389 -6.79 5.77 -7.96
CA VAL A 389 -7.76 4.69 -8.25
C VAL A 389 -9.18 5.18 -7.99
N ASN A 390 -9.61 6.16 -8.77
CA ASN A 390 -10.88 6.88 -8.59
C ASN A 390 -12.13 6.10 -9.06
N GLY A 391 -11.96 5.13 -9.98
CA GLY A 391 -13.04 4.30 -10.51
C GLY A 391 -13.56 3.23 -9.54
N TYR A 392 -14.78 2.75 -9.78
CA TYR A 392 -15.32 1.57 -9.12
C TYR A 392 -15.17 0.34 -10.02
N TRP A 393 -14.61 -0.73 -9.47
CA TRP A 393 -14.75 -2.07 -10.05
C TRP A 393 -16.10 -2.68 -9.64
N ASN A 394 -16.32 -2.82 -8.33
CA ASN A 394 -17.52 -3.37 -7.70
C ASN A 394 -17.78 -2.70 -6.34
N GLY A 395 -18.63 -3.30 -5.51
CA GLY A 395 -19.00 -2.84 -4.17
C GLY A 395 -20.44 -2.33 -4.07
N PHE A 396 -20.92 -2.16 -2.83
CA PHE A 396 -22.28 -1.68 -2.54
C PHE A 396 -22.36 -0.15 -2.62
N ARG A 397 -23.14 0.39 -3.56
CA ARG A 397 -23.09 1.82 -3.95
C ARG A 397 -24.28 2.67 -3.47
N GLU A 398 -25.05 2.16 -2.52
CA GLU A 398 -26.20 2.86 -1.95
C GLU A 398 -25.84 3.74 -0.74
N GLY A 399 -26.86 4.36 -0.14
CA GLY A 399 -26.72 5.15 1.09
C GLY A 399 -25.67 6.25 0.98
N MET A 400 -24.71 6.24 1.91
CA MET A 400 -23.65 7.26 1.97
C MET A 400 -22.72 7.29 0.75
N VAL A 401 -22.54 6.18 0.02
CA VAL A 401 -21.77 6.17 -1.23
C VAL A 401 -22.51 6.94 -2.31
N ARG A 402 -23.81 6.69 -2.49
CA ARG A 402 -24.65 7.42 -3.44
C ARG A 402 -24.69 8.92 -3.13
N ARG A 403 -24.80 9.29 -1.86
CA ARG A 403 -24.77 10.70 -1.41
C ARG A 403 -23.46 11.37 -1.78
N ARG A 404 -22.32 10.72 -1.47
CA ARG A 404 -20.99 11.22 -1.83
C ARG A 404 -20.81 11.33 -3.33
N ASP A 405 -21.22 10.33 -4.10
CA ASP A 405 -21.16 10.31 -5.57
C ASP A 405 -21.95 11.50 -6.15
N HIS A 406 -23.13 11.83 -5.61
CA HIS A 406 -23.92 12.99 -6.01
C HIS A 406 -23.19 14.32 -5.78
N GLU A 407 -22.58 14.50 -4.61
CA GLU A 407 -21.77 15.69 -4.28
C GLU A 407 -20.59 15.86 -5.26
N VAL A 408 -19.88 14.78 -5.57
CA VAL A 408 -18.80 14.82 -6.58
C VAL A 408 -19.36 15.19 -7.96
N MET A 409 -20.48 14.59 -8.36
CA MET A 409 -21.09 14.87 -9.66
C MET A 409 -21.49 16.35 -9.80
N GLU A 410 -22.05 16.95 -8.76
CA GLU A 410 -22.42 18.37 -8.76
C GLU A 410 -21.20 19.26 -8.93
N ILE A 411 -20.14 19.04 -8.15
CA ILE A 411 -18.90 19.80 -8.25
C ILE A 411 -18.26 19.58 -9.63
N SER A 412 -18.25 18.35 -10.13
CA SER A 412 -17.73 18.00 -11.47
C SER A 412 -18.46 18.74 -12.58
N ARG A 413 -19.78 18.92 -12.50
CA ARG A 413 -20.53 19.73 -13.48
C ARG A 413 -20.03 21.18 -13.50
N GLN A 414 -19.73 21.73 -12.33
CA GLN A 414 -19.27 23.11 -12.21
C GLN A 414 -17.85 23.29 -12.74
N VAL A 415 -16.91 22.39 -12.41
CA VAL A 415 -15.48 22.55 -12.74
C VAL A 415 -15.06 21.93 -14.08
N ALA A 416 -15.89 21.04 -14.65
CA ALA A 416 -15.57 20.30 -15.88
C ALA A 416 -16.73 20.21 -16.88
N GLY A 417 -17.88 20.82 -16.59
CA GLY A 417 -19.04 20.85 -17.49
C GLY A 417 -19.80 19.52 -17.59
N THR A 418 -19.31 18.44 -16.96
CA THR A 418 -19.91 17.10 -17.01
C THR A 418 -20.02 16.52 -15.61
N GLY A 419 -21.12 15.82 -15.33
CA GLY A 419 -21.33 15.17 -14.04
C GLY A 419 -20.68 13.79 -13.99
N ASN A 420 -19.55 13.67 -13.28
CA ASN A 420 -18.85 12.40 -13.11
C ASN A 420 -18.54 12.15 -11.62
N ALA A 421 -19.09 11.07 -11.07
CA ALA A 421 -18.93 10.68 -9.66
C ALA A 421 -17.48 10.27 -9.29
N THR A 422 -16.63 9.99 -10.27
CA THR A 422 -15.23 9.58 -10.07
C THR A 422 -14.24 10.66 -10.52
N HIS A 423 -14.71 11.88 -10.80
CA HIS A 423 -13.82 12.98 -11.18
C HIS A 423 -12.85 13.30 -10.04
N LEU A 424 -11.54 13.23 -10.32
CA LEU A 424 -10.49 13.34 -9.30
C LEU A 424 -10.51 14.71 -8.59
N SER A 425 -10.39 15.80 -9.35
CA SER A 425 -10.36 17.16 -8.78
C SER A 425 -11.65 17.52 -8.03
N ALA A 426 -12.82 17.10 -8.52
CA ALA A 426 -14.08 17.26 -7.80
C ALA A 426 -14.13 16.46 -6.50
N SER A 427 -13.52 15.27 -6.46
CA SER A 427 -13.40 14.47 -5.24
C SER A 427 -12.51 15.17 -4.19
N ILE A 428 -11.37 15.74 -4.61
CA ILE A 428 -10.49 16.58 -3.78
C ILE A 428 -11.26 17.76 -3.20
N ILE A 429 -11.92 18.55 -4.06
CA ILE A 429 -12.70 19.72 -3.63
C ILE A 429 -13.77 19.32 -2.62
N ALA A 430 -14.51 18.26 -2.88
CA ALA A 430 -15.56 17.81 -1.98
C ALA A 430 -15.04 17.36 -0.60
N ASN A 431 -13.85 16.73 -0.53
CA ASN A 431 -13.21 16.42 0.75
C ASN A 431 -12.84 17.71 1.52
N HIS A 432 -12.33 18.72 0.83
CA HIS A 432 -11.92 19.99 1.44
C HIS A 432 -13.08 20.93 1.80
N LEU A 433 -14.21 20.84 1.11
CA LEU A 433 -15.46 21.50 1.51
C LEU A 433 -16.03 20.84 2.77
N LEU A 434 -15.98 19.51 2.86
CA LEU A 434 -16.39 18.79 4.06
C LEU A 434 -15.47 19.08 5.26
N MET A 435 -14.17 19.19 5.03
CA MET A 435 -13.17 19.49 6.07
C MET A 435 -13.28 20.93 6.58
N GLU A 436 -13.73 21.89 5.77
CA GLU A 436 -13.67 23.33 6.07
C GLU A 436 -14.13 23.73 7.48
N PRO A 437 -15.30 23.29 7.97
CA PRO A 437 -15.79 23.67 9.30
C PRO A 437 -14.96 23.06 10.45
N HIS A 438 -14.08 22.11 10.13
CA HIS A 438 -13.31 21.29 11.06
C HIS A 438 -11.80 21.39 10.82
N ALA A 439 -11.37 22.39 10.04
CA ALA A 439 -9.99 22.50 9.57
C ALA A 439 -8.96 22.52 10.71
N ASP A 440 -9.33 23.13 11.85
CA ASP A 440 -8.51 23.21 13.06
C ASP A 440 -8.17 21.85 13.67
N TRP A 441 -8.94 20.80 13.37
CA TRP A 441 -8.74 19.44 13.89
C TRP A 441 -8.02 18.50 12.91
N CYS A 442 -7.69 18.97 11.71
CA CYS A 442 -7.13 18.13 10.64
C CYS A 442 -5.64 18.40 10.44
N HIS A 443 -4.83 17.34 10.50
CA HIS A 443 -3.38 17.38 10.34
C HIS A 443 -2.97 16.47 9.17
N THR A 444 -2.55 17.08 8.05
CA THR A 444 -1.99 16.36 6.88
C THR A 444 -0.47 16.41 6.89
N GLY A 445 0.18 15.51 6.14
CA GLY A 445 1.64 15.38 6.14
C GLY A 445 2.21 15.02 7.52
N THR A 446 1.42 14.31 8.33
CA THR A 446 1.70 13.94 9.73
C THR A 446 1.74 12.42 9.85
N LEU A 447 2.88 11.87 10.25
CA LEU A 447 3.11 10.43 10.29
C LEU A 447 2.82 9.87 11.68
N LEU A 448 2.01 8.82 11.74
CA LEU A 448 1.86 8.01 12.94
C LEU A 448 3.16 7.23 13.21
N CYS A 449 3.64 7.23 14.45
CA CYS A 449 4.86 6.51 14.85
C CYS A 449 4.78 5.84 16.23
N GLY A 450 3.62 5.88 16.90
CA GLY A 450 3.35 5.07 18.08
C GLY A 450 1.86 5.08 18.45
N THR A 451 1.49 4.22 19.40
CA THR A 451 0.14 4.18 19.97
C THR A 451 0.24 4.23 21.49
N LEU A 452 -0.58 5.09 22.11
CA LEU A 452 -0.65 5.19 23.57
C LEU A 452 -1.52 4.02 24.06
N VAL A 453 -0.95 3.15 24.90
CA VAL A 453 -1.66 2.00 25.47
C VAL A 453 -1.49 2.01 26.98
N SER A 454 -2.59 1.98 27.72
CA SER A 454 -2.58 1.89 29.18
C SER A 454 -2.30 0.46 29.67
N ALA A 455 -1.97 0.33 30.96
CA ALA A 455 -1.61 -0.95 31.57
C ALA A 455 -2.70 -2.03 31.46
N ASP A 456 -3.97 -1.64 31.40
CA ASP A 456 -5.15 -2.49 31.21
C ASP A 456 -5.46 -2.82 29.74
N ARG A 457 -4.51 -2.59 28.81
CA ARG A 457 -4.66 -2.86 27.37
C ARG A 457 -5.81 -2.08 26.73
N LYS A 458 -5.91 -0.80 27.04
CA LYS A 458 -6.77 0.15 26.33
C LYS A 458 -5.94 1.15 25.53
N ALA A 459 -6.29 1.34 24.25
CA ALA A 459 -5.74 2.41 23.44
C ALA A 459 -6.24 3.76 23.96
N ARG A 460 -5.33 4.71 24.12
CA ARG A 460 -5.56 6.05 24.68
C ARG A 460 -5.13 7.16 23.72
N GLY A 461 -5.09 6.86 22.43
CA GLY A 461 -4.61 7.76 21.38
C GLY A 461 -3.29 7.32 20.77
N ALA A 462 -2.47 8.27 20.32
CA ALA A 462 -1.35 8.00 19.43
C ALA A 462 -0.12 8.87 19.68
N VAL A 463 0.99 8.50 19.03
CA VAL A 463 2.19 9.33 18.89
C VAL A 463 2.42 9.59 17.41
N ALA A 464 2.67 10.85 17.08
CA ALA A 464 2.82 11.31 15.71
C ALA A 464 4.01 12.25 15.57
N VAL A 465 4.46 12.42 14.32
CA VAL A 465 5.53 13.34 13.94
C VAL A 465 5.09 14.18 12.74
N ASP A 466 5.38 15.47 12.82
CA ASP A 466 5.20 16.45 11.74
C ASP A 466 6.47 17.32 11.63
N GLU A 467 6.37 18.46 10.94
CA GLU A 467 7.48 19.42 10.79
C GLU A 467 7.88 20.17 12.09
N PHE A 468 7.09 20.03 13.15
CA PHE A 468 7.38 20.54 14.50
C PHE A 468 7.96 19.45 15.41
N GLY A 469 8.15 18.23 14.91
CA GLY A 469 8.72 17.11 15.64
C GLY A 469 7.68 16.22 16.31
N LEU A 470 8.12 15.48 17.33
CA LEU A 470 7.34 14.47 18.03
C LEU A 470 6.29 15.08 18.96
N PHE A 471 5.05 14.57 18.89
CA PHE A 471 3.98 14.91 19.81
C PHE A 471 3.06 13.71 20.08
N ALA A 472 2.33 13.77 21.19
CA ALA A 472 1.34 12.76 21.57
C ALA A 472 -0.09 13.30 21.42
N ILE A 473 -1.04 12.40 21.21
CA ILE A 473 -2.47 12.71 21.16
C ILE A 473 -3.16 11.80 22.16
N ASP A 474 -3.74 12.39 23.20
CA ASP A 474 -4.56 11.68 24.15
C ASP A 474 -6.01 11.65 23.63
N ALA A 475 -6.55 10.44 23.46
CA ALA A 475 -7.91 10.25 22.98
C ALA A 475 -8.64 9.10 23.68
N ASP A 476 -9.96 9.24 23.86
CA ASP A 476 -10.79 8.21 24.50
C ASP A 476 -11.08 7.03 23.56
N ILE A 477 -11.24 7.33 22.27
CA ILE A 477 -11.43 6.34 21.21
C ILE A 477 -10.48 6.65 20.06
N THR A 478 -9.80 5.63 19.55
CA THR A 478 -8.98 5.71 18.33
C THR A 478 -9.63 4.89 17.21
N ILE A 479 -9.70 5.46 16.01
CA ILE A 479 -10.08 4.77 14.78
C ILE A 479 -8.83 4.66 13.91
N ASP A 480 -8.36 3.44 13.70
CA ASP A 480 -7.31 3.12 12.75
C ASP A 480 -7.91 2.94 11.36
N ALA A 481 -7.80 3.99 10.55
CA ALA A 481 -8.18 4.04 9.15
C ALA A 481 -6.96 4.29 8.24
N THR A 482 -5.75 3.96 8.71
CA THR A 482 -4.49 4.11 7.98
C THR A 482 -4.43 3.26 6.70
N GLY A 483 -5.29 2.25 6.64
CA GLY A 483 -5.36 1.30 5.53
C GLY A 483 -4.38 0.14 5.69
N ASP A 484 -3.33 0.30 6.49
CA ASP A 484 -2.35 -0.75 6.79
C ASP A 484 -2.36 -1.19 8.25
N GLY A 485 -3.24 -0.62 9.09
CA GLY A 485 -3.41 -1.02 10.49
C GLY A 485 -2.27 -0.55 11.39
N ASP A 486 -1.70 0.62 11.10
CA ASP A 486 -0.50 1.13 11.80
C ASP A 486 -0.73 1.33 13.30
N ALA A 487 -1.87 1.89 13.71
CA ALA A 487 -2.14 2.13 15.12
C ALA A 487 -2.35 0.81 15.87
N ALA A 488 -3.07 -0.15 15.27
CA ALA A 488 -3.21 -1.47 15.86
C ALA A 488 -1.86 -2.21 15.95
N PHE A 489 -1.04 -2.13 14.90
CA PHE A 489 0.30 -2.73 14.90
C PHE A 489 1.20 -2.12 15.98
N LEU A 490 1.25 -0.78 16.07
CA LEU A 490 2.07 -0.06 17.04
C LEU A 490 1.56 -0.25 18.48
N ALA A 491 0.28 -0.61 18.67
CA ALA A 491 -0.28 -1.05 19.95
C ALA A 491 0.06 -2.51 20.33
N GLY A 492 0.74 -3.24 19.45
CA GLY A 492 1.10 -4.64 19.63
C GLY A 492 -0.05 -5.63 19.41
N CYS A 493 -1.01 -5.31 18.54
CA CYS A 493 -2.04 -6.27 18.12
C CYS A 493 -1.45 -7.35 17.19
N ASP A 494 -1.95 -8.58 17.32
CA ASP A 494 -1.65 -9.66 16.39
C ASP A 494 -2.25 -9.39 15.01
N TYR A 495 -1.57 -9.85 13.96
CA TYR A 495 -2.00 -9.68 12.58
C TYR A 495 -1.57 -10.83 11.68
N GLU A 496 -2.29 -11.00 10.57
CA GLU A 496 -1.86 -11.79 9.42
C GLU A 496 -1.28 -10.90 8.33
N PHE A 497 -0.38 -11.45 7.53
CA PHE A 497 0.24 -10.75 6.42
C PHE A 497 0.54 -11.70 5.26
N GLY A 498 0.15 -11.33 4.04
CA GLY A 498 0.39 -12.12 2.85
C GLY A 498 -0.37 -13.45 2.84
N ASP A 499 -0.04 -14.29 1.85
CA ASP A 499 -0.48 -15.68 1.76
C ASP A 499 0.06 -16.49 2.95
N PRO A 500 -0.77 -17.29 3.62
CA PRO A 500 -0.35 -17.94 4.85
C PRO A 500 0.61 -19.14 4.64
N ARG A 501 0.85 -19.60 3.39
CA ARG A 501 1.89 -20.60 3.06
C ARG A 501 3.30 -20.01 3.05
N ASP A 502 3.46 -18.83 2.47
CA ASP A 502 4.79 -18.27 2.15
C ASP A 502 4.92 -16.74 2.30
N GLY A 503 3.86 -16.05 2.72
CA GLY A 503 3.83 -14.61 2.96
C GLY A 503 3.66 -13.77 1.70
N VAL A 504 3.39 -14.39 0.53
CA VAL A 504 3.23 -13.66 -0.73
C VAL A 504 2.00 -12.76 -0.72
N THR A 505 2.23 -11.45 -0.81
CA THR A 505 1.17 -10.44 -0.93
C THR A 505 0.68 -10.31 -2.37
N GLN A 506 -0.47 -9.66 -2.53
CA GLN A 506 -0.90 -9.12 -3.81
C GLN A 506 0.08 -8.05 -4.32
N THR A 507 0.14 -7.88 -5.64
CA THR A 507 1.03 -6.91 -6.26
C THR A 507 0.57 -5.48 -6.00
N ALA A 508 1.51 -4.54 -5.95
CA ALA A 508 1.24 -3.14 -5.67
C ALA A 508 1.18 -2.31 -6.95
N SER A 509 0.38 -1.24 -6.92
CA SER A 509 0.25 -0.29 -8.02
C SER A 509 0.76 1.10 -7.62
N GLN A 510 1.32 1.87 -8.56
CA GLN A 510 1.46 3.32 -8.44
C GLN A 510 1.01 3.95 -9.75
N TRP A 511 -0.10 4.67 -9.72
CA TRP A 511 -0.73 5.22 -10.92
C TRP A 511 -0.15 6.58 -11.31
N GLY A 512 -0.27 6.90 -12.60
CA GLY A 512 0.14 8.18 -13.16
C GLY A 512 -0.78 8.67 -14.28
N GLU A 513 -0.33 9.69 -15.00
CA GLU A 513 -1.10 10.34 -16.06
C GLU A 513 -0.26 10.53 -17.31
N GLU A 514 -0.81 10.28 -18.49
CA GLU A 514 -0.08 10.39 -19.76
C GLU A 514 0.03 11.82 -20.27
N LEU A 515 1.01 12.14 -21.12
CA LEU A 515 1.10 13.47 -21.75
C LEU A 515 -0.03 13.73 -22.77
N TRP A 516 -0.75 12.71 -23.20
CA TRP A 516 -1.85 12.79 -24.17
C TRP A 516 -3.13 12.19 -23.58
N GLU A 517 -4.27 12.48 -24.21
CA GLU A 517 -5.54 11.88 -23.80
C GLU A 517 -5.58 10.38 -24.08
N THR A 518 -6.04 9.61 -23.10
CA THR A 518 -6.32 8.19 -23.21
C THR A 518 -7.83 7.96 -23.19
N ARG A 519 -8.34 6.97 -23.94
CA ARG A 519 -9.78 6.68 -23.95
C ARG A 519 -10.19 5.92 -22.71
N THR A 520 -9.36 4.97 -22.30
CA THR A 520 -9.53 4.17 -21.10
C THR A 520 -8.18 3.97 -20.42
N PHE A 521 -8.18 3.57 -19.15
CA PHE A 521 -6.95 3.17 -18.46
C PHE A 521 -6.21 2.02 -19.17
N LYS A 522 -6.89 1.24 -20.01
CA LYS A 522 -6.27 0.13 -20.76
C LYS A 522 -5.30 0.61 -21.85
N ASP A 523 -5.36 1.90 -22.20
CA ASP A 523 -4.55 2.55 -23.22
C ASP A 523 -3.29 3.25 -22.64
N THR A 524 -3.11 3.22 -21.31
CA THR A 524 -1.91 3.79 -20.66
C THR A 524 -0.66 2.98 -21.02
N ARG A 525 0.47 3.66 -21.16
CA ARG A 525 1.77 3.12 -21.57
C ARG A 525 2.82 3.13 -20.46
N TYR A 526 2.63 3.95 -19.41
CA TYR A 526 3.50 3.89 -18.24
C TYR A 526 3.31 2.60 -17.43
N TYR A 527 4.33 2.22 -16.65
CA TYR A 527 4.26 1.05 -15.79
C TYR A 527 3.56 1.40 -14.47
N SER A 528 2.40 0.78 -14.23
CA SER A 528 1.56 1.05 -13.05
C SER A 528 1.56 -0.08 -12.03
N ASP A 529 1.68 -1.35 -12.46
CA ASP A 529 1.82 -2.52 -11.58
C ASP A 529 3.22 -3.14 -11.76
N LEU A 530 3.89 -3.34 -10.64
CA LEU A 530 5.35 -3.47 -10.64
C LEU A 530 5.81 -4.80 -10.05
N ASP A 531 5.44 -5.08 -8.81
CA ASP A 531 5.93 -6.25 -8.10
C ASP A 531 5.06 -6.56 -6.87
N ALA A 532 5.26 -7.74 -6.28
CA ALA A 532 4.81 -8.01 -4.93
C ALA A 532 5.70 -7.25 -3.94
N ILE A 533 5.06 -6.51 -3.03
CA ILE A 533 5.76 -5.69 -2.03
C ILE A 533 5.40 -6.22 -0.64
N TYR A 534 6.40 -6.67 0.10
CA TYR A 534 6.23 -7.11 1.48
C TYR A 534 6.34 -5.90 2.42
N ASN A 535 5.34 -5.01 2.40
CA ASN A 535 5.40 -3.70 3.08
C ASN A 535 5.39 -3.76 4.62
N ASP A 536 5.37 -4.94 5.25
CA ASP A 536 5.71 -5.13 6.67
C ASP A 536 7.23 -4.94 6.95
N ARG A 537 8.05 -4.84 5.89
CA ARG A 537 9.47 -4.47 5.97
C ARG A 537 9.67 -3.10 5.33
N TYR A 538 10.47 -2.25 5.99
CA TYR A 538 10.65 -0.88 5.52
C TYR A 538 11.45 -0.85 4.21
N SER A 539 12.47 -1.70 4.08
CA SER A 539 13.26 -1.81 2.85
C SER A 539 12.41 -2.16 1.62
N GLU A 540 11.34 -2.93 1.81
CA GLU A 540 10.45 -3.35 0.74
C GLU A 540 9.51 -2.24 0.29
N LEU A 541 9.03 -1.39 1.20
CA LEU A 541 8.33 -0.16 0.84
C LEU A 541 9.24 0.74 -0.01
N LEU A 542 10.48 0.96 0.42
CA LEU A 542 11.46 1.76 -0.32
C LEU A 542 11.78 1.15 -1.69
N ARG A 543 11.91 -0.19 -1.76
CA ARG A 543 12.09 -0.92 -3.02
C ARG A 543 10.92 -0.69 -3.98
N GLY A 544 9.68 -0.79 -3.48
CA GLY A 544 8.47 -0.54 -4.25
C GLY A 544 8.41 0.87 -4.84
N ILE A 545 8.66 1.89 -4.02
CA ILE A 545 8.73 3.30 -4.46
C ILE A 545 9.81 3.49 -5.53
N CYS A 546 11.01 2.93 -5.31
CA CYS A 546 12.13 3.06 -6.24
C CYS A 546 11.87 2.39 -7.60
N LEU A 547 11.23 1.21 -7.59
CA LEU A 547 10.83 0.51 -8.81
C LEU A 547 9.76 1.29 -9.57
N ALA A 548 8.80 1.84 -8.83
CA ALA A 548 7.67 2.56 -9.40
C ALA A 548 8.11 3.83 -10.10
N HIS A 549 8.88 4.66 -9.43
CA HIS A 549 9.30 5.96 -9.95
C HIS A 549 10.05 5.80 -11.27
N ARG A 550 11.05 4.90 -11.33
CA ARG A 550 11.90 4.70 -12.52
C ARG A 550 11.12 4.46 -13.81
N ARG A 551 9.98 3.77 -13.75
CA ARG A 551 9.23 3.28 -14.92
C ARG A 551 7.82 3.90 -15.05
N ASN A 552 7.44 4.84 -14.18
CA ASN A 552 6.11 5.46 -14.24
C ASN A 552 5.99 6.49 -15.39
N SER A 553 4.94 7.32 -15.40
CA SER A 553 4.75 8.37 -16.39
C SER A 553 5.83 9.46 -16.29
N ASP A 554 6.22 10.00 -17.44
CA ASP A 554 7.06 11.20 -17.51
C ASP A 554 6.29 12.47 -17.16
N TYR A 555 5.00 12.53 -17.45
CA TYR A 555 4.21 13.73 -17.22
C TYR A 555 3.92 13.95 -15.72
N ARG A 556 3.22 13.01 -15.07
CA ARG A 556 2.91 13.07 -13.62
C ARG A 556 2.56 11.68 -13.09
N PHE A 557 2.88 11.42 -11.82
CA PHE A 557 2.40 10.23 -11.09
C PHE A 557 2.27 10.47 -9.59
N SER A 558 1.47 9.63 -8.94
CA SER A 558 1.17 9.66 -7.51
C SER A 558 2.39 9.39 -6.65
N ASP A 559 2.49 10.02 -5.47
CA ASP A 559 3.50 9.69 -4.46
C ASP A 559 3.13 8.46 -3.61
N MET A 560 1.88 8.02 -3.65
CA MET A 560 1.42 6.88 -2.85
C MET A 560 1.64 5.56 -3.59
N LEU A 561 2.40 4.64 -3.00
CA LEU A 561 2.42 3.25 -3.42
C LEU A 561 1.15 2.55 -2.91
N ALA A 562 0.22 2.24 -3.81
CA ALA A 562 -1.04 1.60 -3.47
C ALA A 562 -0.86 0.08 -3.35
N VAL A 563 -0.45 -0.37 -2.16
CA VAL A 563 -0.45 -1.80 -1.79
C VAL A 563 -1.89 -2.31 -1.65
N ARG A 564 -2.19 -3.44 -2.30
CA ARG A 564 -3.53 -4.05 -2.30
C ARG A 564 -3.80 -4.90 -1.06
N GLU A 565 -2.74 -5.33 -0.42
CA GLU A 565 -2.74 -6.19 0.76
C GLU A 565 -1.66 -5.70 1.71
N SER A 566 -1.99 -5.66 3.00
CA SER A 566 -1.09 -5.30 4.09
C SER A 566 -1.49 -6.08 5.35
N ARG A 567 -1.14 -5.58 6.55
CA ARG A 567 -1.47 -6.25 7.81
C ARG A 567 -2.99 -6.32 7.98
N ARG A 568 -3.51 -7.53 8.21
CA ARG A 568 -4.90 -7.77 8.59
C ARG A 568 -4.94 -8.06 10.07
N ILE A 569 -5.49 -7.15 10.85
CA ILE A 569 -5.49 -7.24 12.31
C ILE A 569 -6.39 -8.41 12.74
N ILE A 570 -5.93 -9.20 13.70
CA ILE A 570 -6.75 -10.27 14.30
C ILE A 570 -7.76 -9.62 15.25
N GLY A 571 -9.03 -9.71 14.89
CA GLY A 571 -10.15 -9.18 15.65
C GLY A 571 -10.82 -10.24 16.53
N GLU A 572 -11.90 -9.84 17.17
CA GLU A 572 -12.80 -10.76 17.89
C GLU A 572 -13.49 -11.75 16.94
N TYR A 573 -13.68 -11.37 15.67
CA TYR A 573 -14.11 -12.29 14.61
C TYR A 573 -13.28 -12.05 13.36
N GLN A 574 -12.87 -13.14 12.71
CA GLN A 574 -12.17 -13.08 11.44
C GLN A 574 -13.11 -13.56 10.34
N LEU A 575 -13.51 -12.67 9.43
CA LEU A 575 -14.38 -13.04 8.31
C LEU A 575 -13.69 -14.04 7.36
N THR A 576 -14.36 -15.14 7.07
CA THR A 576 -13.85 -16.19 6.18
C THR A 576 -14.60 -16.24 4.85
N VAL A 577 -13.98 -16.83 3.82
CA VAL A 577 -14.68 -17.11 2.57
C VAL A 577 -15.87 -18.05 2.80
N GLY A 578 -15.73 -19.02 3.72
CA GLY A 578 -16.80 -19.92 4.10
C GLY A 578 -18.04 -19.20 4.61
N ASP A 579 -17.88 -18.10 5.35
CA ASP A 579 -19.01 -17.30 5.82
C ASP A 579 -19.74 -16.60 4.67
N ILE A 580 -18.96 -16.06 3.72
CA ILE A 580 -19.47 -15.33 2.56
C ILE A 580 -20.25 -16.25 1.62
N VAL A 581 -19.67 -17.40 1.22
CA VAL A 581 -20.28 -18.27 0.21
C VAL A 581 -21.50 -19.03 0.73
N ARG A 582 -21.54 -19.30 2.05
CA ARG A 582 -22.69 -19.90 2.74
C ARG A 582 -23.77 -18.87 3.08
N GLY A 583 -23.52 -17.58 2.85
CA GLY A 583 -24.48 -16.52 3.14
C GLY A 583 -24.79 -16.39 4.63
N ILE A 584 -23.81 -16.63 5.51
CA ILE A 584 -24.00 -16.49 6.96
C ILE A 584 -24.47 -15.07 7.28
N VAL A 585 -25.47 -14.96 8.15
CA VAL A 585 -26.03 -13.70 8.63
C VAL A 585 -25.63 -13.53 10.10
N PRO A 586 -24.59 -12.74 10.41
CA PRO A 586 -24.23 -12.45 11.79
C PRO A 586 -25.30 -11.62 12.49
N ALA A 587 -25.59 -11.93 13.76
CA ALA A 587 -26.53 -11.14 14.57
C ALA A 587 -26.10 -9.67 14.72
N ASP A 588 -24.80 -9.42 14.67
CA ASP A 588 -24.14 -8.11 14.77
C ASP A 588 -23.63 -7.60 13.41
N CYS A 589 -24.30 -7.97 12.31
CA CYS A 589 -23.98 -7.47 10.96
C CYS A 589 -24.12 -5.94 10.90
N VAL A 590 -23.06 -5.23 10.52
CA VAL A 590 -23.02 -3.76 10.41
C VAL A 590 -22.48 -3.26 9.07
N GLY A 591 -22.11 -4.16 8.16
CA GLY A 591 -21.65 -3.79 6.83
C GLY A 591 -21.93 -4.87 5.81
N VAL A 592 -21.97 -4.48 4.53
CA VAL A 592 -22.14 -5.39 3.41
C VAL A 592 -21.17 -5.08 2.29
N THR A 593 -20.85 -6.09 1.50
CA THR A 593 -20.07 -5.92 0.27
C THR A 593 -20.71 -6.69 -0.88
N LEU A 594 -20.45 -6.25 -2.11
CA LEU A 594 -20.99 -6.89 -3.32
C LEU A 594 -19.93 -6.92 -4.43
N THR A 595 -19.10 -7.97 -4.42
CA THR A 595 -17.90 -8.05 -5.24
C THR A 595 -17.61 -9.51 -5.59
N PRO A 596 -17.14 -9.83 -6.82
CA PRO A 596 -16.50 -11.11 -7.09
C PRO A 596 -15.15 -11.23 -6.35
N PHE A 597 -14.49 -12.38 -6.47
CA PHE A 597 -13.11 -12.52 -6.01
C PHE A 597 -12.16 -11.64 -6.83
N ASP A 598 -11.65 -10.58 -6.22
CA ASP A 598 -10.66 -9.66 -6.83
C ASP A 598 -9.26 -9.89 -6.22
N PHE A 599 -8.62 -11.00 -6.57
CA PHE A 599 -7.26 -11.30 -6.10
C PHE A 599 -6.22 -10.87 -7.15
N HIS A 600 -5.34 -9.93 -6.77
CA HIS A 600 -4.20 -9.49 -7.58
C HIS A 600 -2.90 -10.22 -7.17
N GLY A 601 -3.01 -11.52 -6.89
CA GLY A 601 -1.94 -12.38 -6.40
C GLY A 601 -2.23 -13.84 -6.72
N ILE A 602 -1.45 -14.78 -6.19
CA ILE A 602 -1.76 -16.22 -6.28
C ILE A 602 -2.14 -16.70 -4.87
N PRO A 603 -3.38 -17.17 -4.64
CA PRO A 603 -3.74 -17.84 -3.40
C PRO A 603 -3.20 -19.28 -3.41
N SER A 604 -2.68 -19.74 -2.28
CA SER A 604 -2.13 -21.10 -2.13
C SER A 604 -3.18 -22.17 -1.83
N SER A 605 -4.46 -21.80 -1.71
CA SER A 605 -5.51 -22.73 -1.32
C SER A 605 -5.81 -23.79 -2.38
N TRP A 606 -6.23 -24.98 -1.94
CA TRP A 606 -6.66 -26.02 -2.89
C TRP A 606 -7.86 -25.57 -3.73
N LEU A 607 -8.79 -24.80 -3.17
CA LEU A 607 -9.92 -24.25 -3.93
C LEU A 607 -9.46 -23.22 -4.98
N ALA A 608 -8.42 -22.44 -4.69
CA ALA A 608 -7.79 -21.55 -5.67
C ALA A 608 -6.99 -22.31 -6.73
N ASN A 609 -6.30 -23.40 -6.38
CA ASN A 609 -5.61 -24.29 -7.32
C ASN A 609 -6.60 -25.02 -8.26
N MET A 610 -7.82 -25.27 -7.77
CA MET A 610 -8.95 -25.70 -8.59
C MET A 610 -9.52 -24.55 -9.45
N GLY A 611 -9.08 -23.31 -9.29
CA GLY A 611 -9.58 -22.16 -10.06
C GLY A 611 -11.01 -21.74 -9.72
N LEU A 612 -11.54 -22.18 -8.57
CA LEU A 612 -12.90 -21.84 -8.11
C LEU A 612 -13.03 -20.37 -7.72
N TYR A 613 -11.90 -19.70 -7.48
CA TYR A 613 -11.88 -18.27 -7.15
C TYR A 613 -11.97 -17.39 -8.39
N ALA A 614 -11.63 -17.90 -9.57
CA ALA A 614 -11.69 -17.14 -10.81
C ALA A 614 -13.14 -17.01 -11.35
N THR A 615 -14.02 -16.34 -10.61
CA THR A 615 -15.42 -16.08 -10.99
C THR A 615 -15.75 -14.58 -11.04
N HIS A 616 -16.71 -14.21 -11.90
CA HIS A 616 -17.32 -12.88 -11.95
C HIS A 616 -18.62 -12.79 -11.16
N ASP A 617 -19.07 -13.89 -10.57
CA ASP A 617 -20.27 -13.93 -9.73
C ASP A 617 -20.06 -13.02 -8.52
N LYS A 618 -20.98 -12.08 -8.31
CA LYS A 618 -20.91 -11.16 -7.19
C LYS A 618 -21.30 -11.88 -5.92
N LEU A 619 -20.40 -11.89 -4.95
CA LEU A 619 -20.64 -12.47 -3.63
C LEU A 619 -21.15 -11.39 -2.68
N ARG A 620 -22.11 -11.77 -1.83
CA ARG A 620 -22.65 -10.93 -0.76
C ARG A 620 -21.90 -11.25 0.54
N ALA A 621 -20.99 -10.38 0.95
CA ALA A 621 -20.40 -10.49 2.29
C ALA A 621 -21.22 -9.67 3.29
N ARG A 622 -21.37 -10.20 4.51
CA ARG A 622 -21.98 -9.53 5.67
C ARG A 622 -20.91 -9.39 6.74
N ILE A 623 -20.56 -8.16 7.11
CA ILE A 623 -19.44 -7.86 8.00
C ILE A 623 -19.97 -7.67 9.43
N PRO A 624 -19.59 -8.53 10.39
CA PRO A 624 -19.99 -8.36 11.79
C PRO A 624 -19.20 -7.24 12.48
N TYR A 625 -19.79 -6.57 13.46
CA TYR A 625 -19.18 -5.43 14.17
C TYR A 625 -17.85 -5.82 14.83
N ARG A 626 -17.81 -7.00 15.43
CA ARG A 626 -16.62 -7.60 16.06
C ARG A 626 -15.45 -7.89 15.12
N ALA A 627 -15.62 -7.78 13.79
CA ALA A 627 -14.49 -7.81 12.85
C ALA A 627 -13.69 -6.49 12.82
N TYR A 628 -14.26 -5.39 13.33
CA TYR A 628 -13.59 -4.10 13.47
C TYR A 628 -12.94 -3.90 14.84
N LEU A 629 -13.12 -4.83 15.78
CA LEU A 629 -12.58 -4.80 17.15
C LEU A 629 -11.32 -5.68 17.24
N PRO A 630 -10.10 -5.12 17.38
CA PRO A 630 -8.87 -5.89 17.56
C PRO A 630 -8.96 -6.80 18.78
N ARG A 631 -8.44 -8.02 18.73
CA ARG A 631 -8.48 -8.92 19.88
C ARG A 631 -7.55 -8.43 21.00
N GLY A 632 -8.06 -8.36 22.23
CA GLY A 632 -7.24 -8.07 23.41
C GLY A 632 -6.72 -6.62 23.53
N LEU A 633 -7.36 -5.66 22.85
CA LEU A 633 -7.07 -4.22 22.99
C LEU A 633 -8.35 -3.38 22.92
N ASP A 634 -8.81 -2.80 24.02
CA ASP A 634 -10.00 -1.92 24.03
C ASP A 634 -9.68 -0.49 23.53
N GLY A 635 -10.70 0.31 23.22
CA GLY A 635 -10.57 1.72 22.82
C GLY A 635 -10.08 1.96 21.39
N LEU A 636 -9.91 0.91 20.59
CA LEU A 636 -9.46 0.98 19.19
C LEU A 636 -10.45 0.27 18.26
N LEU A 637 -10.80 0.93 17.16
CA LEU A 637 -11.52 0.35 16.01
C LEU A 637 -10.59 0.32 14.80
N VAL A 638 -10.56 -0.77 14.02
CA VAL A 638 -9.75 -0.88 12.80
C VAL A 638 -10.67 -1.00 11.59
N THR A 639 -10.47 -0.17 10.57
CA THR A 639 -11.22 -0.20 9.31
C THR A 639 -10.28 -0.17 8.09
N GLY A 640 -10.83 0.00 6.88
CA GLY A 640 -10.04 -0.03 5.66
C GLY A 640 -9.64 -1.46 5.25
N LYS A 641 -8.47 -1.64 4.65
CA LYS A 641 -7.98 -2.98 4.22
C LYS A 641 -7.49 -3.84 5.39
N ALA A 642 -7.26 -3.23 6.56
CA ALA A 642 -6.64 -3.86 7.72
C ALA A 642 -7.63 -4.51 8.69
N PHE A 643 -8.94 -4.39 8.45
CA PHE A 643 -9.98 -5.00 9.28
C PHE A 643 -9.86 -6.53 9.31
N SER A 644 -10.51 -7.18 10.28
CA SER A 644 -10.30 -8.60 10.51
C SER A 644 -11.02 -9.50 9.51
N ALA A 645 -10.25 -10.00 8.56
CA ALA A 645 -10.66 -11.02 7.60
C ALA A 645 -9.48 -11.94 7.26
N THR A 646 -9.78 -13.17 6.87
CA THR A 646 -8.81 -14.01 6.16
C THR A 646 -8.41 -13.33 4.85
N ARG A 647 -7.19 -13.60 4.36
CA ARG A 647 -6.68 -12.98 3.11
C ARG A 647 -7.70 -12.99 1.97
N ASP A 648 -8.24 -14.18 1.70
CA ASP A 648 -9.09 -14.41 0.53
C ASP A 648 -10.47 -13.75 0.69
N ALA A 649 -11.01 -13.68 1.93
CA ALA A 649 -12.22 -12.93 2.23
C ALA A 649 -11.99 -11.41 2.08
N GLY A 650 -10.80 -10.92 2.47
CA GLY A 650 -10.39 -9.54 2.30
C GLY A 650 -10.45 -9.07 0.84
N CYS A 651 -10.15 -9.95 -0.13
CA CYS A 651 -10.27 -9.65 -1.57
C CYS A 651 -11.70 -9.31 -2.02
N ILE A 652 -12.71 -9.78 -1.30
CA ILE A 652 -14.13 -9.49 -1.57
C ILE A 652 -14.59 -8.21 -0.86
N CYS A 653 -13.88 -7.79 0.19
CA CYS A 653 -14.36 -6.78 1.14
C CYS A 653 -13.65 -5.42 1.08
N ARG A 654 -12.74 -5.23 0.11
CA ARG A 654 -11.84 -4.05 0.05
C ARG A 654 -12.14 -3.05 -1.07
N MET A 655 -13.30 -3.10 -1.73
CA MET A 655 -13.60 -2.17 -2.82
C MET A 655 -13.85 -0.76 -2.27
N ASN A 656 -13.53 0.28 -3.06
CA ASN A 656 -13.68 1.67 -2.64
C ASN A 656 -15.07 2.00 -2.08
N ALA A 657 -16.14 1.46 -2.66
CA ALA A 657 -17.51 1.68 -2.17
C ALA A 657 -17.71 1.04 -0.78
N ASP A 658 -17.30 -0.23 -0.63
CA ASP A 658 -17.41 -0.97 0.63
C ASP A 658 -16.57 -0.30 1.74
N LEU A 659 -15.36 0.18 1.43
CA LEU A 659 -14.48 0.87 2.39
C LEU A 659 -15.06 2.20 2.87
N ARG A 660 -15.82 2.92 2.02
CA ARG A 660 -16.52 4.15 2.42
C ARG A 660 -17.61 3.86 3.46
N HIS A 661 -18.39 2.79 3.25
CA HIS A 661 -19.39 2.35 4.22
C HIS A 661 -18.76 1.85 5.51
N ALA A 662 -17.69 1.04 5.43
CA ALA A 662 -16.96 0.56 6.59
C ALA A 662 -16.44 1.73 7.44
N GLY A 663 -15.91 2.77 6.79
CA GLY A 663 -15.42 3.98 7.45
C GLY A 663 -16.54 4.73 8.19
N TYR A 664 -17.65 5.01 7.49
CA TYR A 664 -18.79 5.68 8.10
C TYR A 664 -19.36 4.88 9.28
N THR A 665 -19.43 3.56 9.14
CA THR A 665 -19.93 2.64 10.17
C THR A 665 -19.11 2.73 11.46
N VAL A 666 -17.78 2.63 11.38
CA VAL A 666 -16.93 2.71 12.57
C VAL A 666 -16.91 4.12 13.19
N GLY A 667 -17.01 5.16 12.36
CA GLY A 667 -17.12 6.55 12.85
C GLY A 667 -18.43 6.78 13.61
N LEU A 668 -19.55 6.26 13.11
CA LEU A 668 -20.84 6.31 13.79
C LEU A 668 -20.82 5.49 15.09
N ALA A 669 -20.23 4.30 15.06
CA ALA A 669 -20.06 3.46 16.24
C ALA A 669 -19.26 4.17 17.35
N ALA A 670 -18.14 4.81 17.00
CA ALA A 670 -17.34 5.62 17.93
C ALA A 670 -18.15 6.80 18.49
N ALA A 671 -18.91 7.50 17.63
CA ALA A 671 -19.76 8.61 18.06
C ALA A 671 -20.84 8.17 19.07
N MET A 672 -21.45 7.00 18.83
CA MET A 672 -22.45 6.42 19.71
C MET A 672 -21.85 5.96 21.04
N ALA A 673 -20.72 5.24 21.01
CA ALA A 673 -20.04 4.75 22.22
C ALA A 673 -19.63 5.91 23.14
N PHE A 674 -19.00 6.95 22.57
CA PHE A 674 -18.61 8.13 23.33
C PHE A 674 -19.80 8.84 23.98
N ARG A 675 -20.93 8.98 23.27
CA ARG A 675 -22.16 9.60 23.82
C ARG A 675 -22.82 8.80 24.92
N GLN A 676 -22.78 7.48 24.80
CA GLN A 676 -23.32 6.57 25.79
C GLN A 676 -22.40 6.46 27.02
N GLY A 677 -21.16 6.96 26.94
CA GLY A 677 -20.17 6.84 28.00
C GLY A 677 -19.69 5.40 28.19
N CYS A 678 -19.73 4.58 27.14
CA CYS A 678 -19.33 3.17 27.17
C CYS A 678 -18.12 2.90 26.27
N GLY A 679 -17.47 1.75 26.48
CA GLY A 679 -16.40 1.29 25.59
C GLY A 679 -16.93 0.89 24.21
N VAL A 680 -16.07 0.90 23.18
CA VAL A 680 -16.48 0.47 21.82
C VAL A 680 -16.95 -0.98 21.78
N ARG A 681 -16.50 -1.83 22.70
CA ARG A 681 -16.97 -3.22 22.86
C ARG A 681 -18.35 -3.35 23.51
N GLU A 682 -18.77 -2.32 24.23
CA GLU A 682 -20.01 -2.30 25.03
C GLU A 682 -21.16 -1.61 24.26
N LEU A 683 -20.92 -1.21 23.02
CA LEU A 683 -21.89 -0.52 22.19
C LEU A 683 -23.12 -1.40 21.91
N ASP A 684 -24.31 -0.80 22.00
CA ASP A 684 -25.55 -1.43 21.51
C ASP A 684 -25.55 -1.52 19.97
N VAL A 685 -25.18 -2.71 19.47
CA VAL A 685 -25.10 -2.98 18.03
C VAL A 685 -26.48 -2.93 17.37
N ALA A 686 -27.57 -3.25 18.07
CA ALA A 686 -28.91 -3.20 17.49
C ALA A 686 -29.32 -1.74 17.21
N ALA A 687 -28.98 -0.82 18.12
CA ALA A 687 -29.14 0.61 17.87
C ALA A 687 -28.29 1.09 16.68
N LEU A 688 -27.05 0.60 16.56
CA LEU A 688 -26.19 0.93 15.41
C LEU A 688 -26.81 0.42 14.10
N GLN A 689 -27.26 -0.83 14.05
CA GLN A 689 -27.92 -1.44 12.89
C GLN A 689 -29.15 -0.63 12.44
N ALA A 690 -29.99 -0.20 13.37
CA ALA A 690 -31.15 0.64 13.07
C ALA A 690 -30.75 1.93 12.34
N ARG A 691 -29.71 2.63 12.83
CA ARG A 691 -29.20 3.84 12.17
C ARG A 691 -28.59 3.55 10.80
N LEU A 692 -27.89 2.43 10.63
CA LEU A 692 -27.28 2.06 9.35
C LEU A 692 -28.33 1.69 8.28
N LEU A 693 -29.46 1.09 8.68
CA LEU A 693 -30.62 0.84 7.81
C LEU A 693 -31.25 2.17 7.36
N GLU A 694 -31.49 3.10 8.30
CA GLU A 694 -32.01 4.45 7.99
C GLU A 694 -31.13 5.20 6.99
N LEU A 695 -29.81 5.05 7.10
CA LEU A 695 -28.83 5.68 6.22
C LEU A 695 -28.65 4.96 4.86
N GLY A 696 -29.31 3.81 4.67
CA GLY A 696 -29.15 2.97 3.48
C GLY A 696 -27.74 2.38 3.32
N ILE A 697 -26.95 2.34 4.41
CA ILE A 697 -25.64 1.67 4.45
C ILE A 697 -25.85 0.16 4.58
N LEU A 698 -26.77 -0.24 5.45
CA LEU A 698 -27.28 -1.61 5.48
C LEU A 698 -28.55 -1.69 4.61
N PRO A 699 -28.61 -2.58 3.61
CA PRO A 699 -29.85 -2.95 2.95
C PRO A 699 -30.65 -3.97 3.76
N GLU A 700 -31.96 -4.10 3.50
CA GLU A 700 -32.85 -5.05 4.21
C GLU A 700 -32.32 -6.49 4.17
N TRP A 701 -31.84 -6.94 3.02
CA TRP A 701 -31.26 -8.28 2.84
C TRP A 701 -30.04 -8.57 3.72
N ALA A 702 -29.39 -7.54 4.27
CA ALA A 702 -28.21 -7.70 5.11
C ALA A 702 -28.52 -8.46 6.41
N LEU A 703 -29.76 -8.35 6.90
CA LEU A 703 -30.24 -8.98 8.12
C LEU A 703 -31.20 -10.14 7.85
N GLU A 704 -31.68 -10.26 6.61
CA GLU A 704 -32.53 -11.37 6.19
C GLU A 704 -31.71 -12.65 6.04
N GLN A 705 -32.22 -13.70 6.66
CA GLN A 705 -31.75 -15.05 6.41
C GLN A 705 -32.32 -15.51 5.07
N GLU A 706 -31.44 -15.72 4.08
CA GLU A 706 -31.87 -16.35 2.83
C GLU A 706 -32.46 -17.72 3.17
N ALA A 707 -33.66 -18.01 2.66
CA ALA A 707 -34.30 -19.31 2.85
C ALA A 707 -33.42 -20.36 2.18
N ALA A 708 -32.54 -21.01 2.95
CA ALA A 708 -31.87 -22.21 2.51
C ALA A 708 -32.98 -23.26 2.36
N ASP A 709 -33.31 -23.62 1.13
CA ASP A 709 -34.18 -24.77 0.86
C ASP A 709 -33.55 -26.09 1.34
N GLY A 710 -32.30 -26.04 1.82
CA GLY A 710 -31.52 -27.18 2.29
C GLY A 710 -30.94 -28.00 1.14
N THR A 711 -31.23 -27.62 -0.11
CA THR A 711 -30.79 -28.34 -1.30
C THR A 711 -29.33 -27.98 -1.58
N MET A 712 -28.44 -28.95 -1.45
CA MET A 712 -27.05 -28.76 -1.88
C MET A 712 -26.93 -29.00 -3.39
N VAL A 713 -26.28 -28.06 -4.07
CA VAL A 713 -26.06 -28.12 -5.51
C VAL A 713 -24.64 -28.64 -5.76
N PHE A 714 -24.55 -29.88 -6.26
CA PHE A 714 -23.29 -30.53 -6.57
C PHE A 714 -22.80 -30.19 -7.98
N ALA A 715 -23.70 -29.90 -8.91
CA ALA A 715 -23.38 -29.44 -10.25
C ALA A 715 -23.95 -28.06 -10.53
N GLY A 716 -23.05 -27.10 -10.66
CA GLY A 716 -23.35 -25.70 -10.88
C GLY A 716 -22.12 -24.92 -11.35
N GLY A 717 -22.16 -23.61 -11.20
CA GLY A 717 -21.02 -22.73 -11.42
C GLY A 717 -19.94 -22.91 -10.34
N LYS A 718 -18.91 -22.07 -10.39
CA LYS A 718 -17.79 -22.10 -9.43
C LYS A 718 -18.28 -21.88 -8.00
N VAL A 719 -19.28 -21.02 -7.82
CA VAL A 719 -19.80 -20.63 -6.51
C VAL A 719 -20.59 -21.77 -5.85
N GLU A 720 -21.41 -22.49 -6.59
CA GLU A 720 -22.17 -23.63 -6.06
C GLU A 720 -21.24 -24.75 -5.60
N LEU A 721 -20.24 -25.09 -6.42
CA LEU A 721 -19.25 -26.10 -6.07
C LEU A 721 -18.46 -25.68 -4.82
N LEU A 722 -18.05 -24.41 -4.75
CA LEU A 722 -17.36 -23.84 -3.59
C LEU A 722 -18.24 -23.88 -2.33
N ARG A 723 -19.53 -23.55 -2.43
CA ARG A 723 -20.50 -23.61 -1.33
C ARG A 723 -20.63 -25.03 -0.78
N THR A 724 -20.73 -26.03 -1.65
CA THR A 724 -20.86 -27.44 -1.26
C THR A 724 -19.56 -28.00 -0.66
N MET A 725 -18.39 -27.62 -1.20
CA MET A 725 -17.09 -28.01 -0.63
C MET A 725 -16.80 -27.35 0.73
N LEU A 726 -17.43 -26.21 1.01
CA LEU A 726 -17.35 -25.50 2.29
C LEU A 726 -18.55 -25.77 3.21
N ALA A 727 -19.41 -26.73 2.86
CA ALA A 727 -20.47 -27.20 3.74
C ALA A 727 -19.91 -28.15 4.82
N PRO A 728 -20.64 -28.38 5.93
CA PRO A 728 -20.26 -29.39 6.91
C PRO A 728 -20.10 -30.76 6.26
N ARG A 729 -18.96 -31.42 6.47
CA ARG A 729 -18.61 -32.73 5.87
C ARG A 729 -19.78 -33.72 5.92
N LYS A 730 -20.37 -33.88 7.11
CA LYS A 730 -21.45 -34.86 7.34
C LYS A 730 -22.64 -34.66 6.41
N GLN A 731 -23.00 -33.41 6.13
CA GLN A 731 -24.12 -33.09 5.24
C GLN A 731 -23.72 -33.37 3.79
N ALA A 732 -22.62 -32.75 3.33
CA ALA A 732 -22.17 -32.85 1.94
C ALA A 732 -21.89 -34.30 1.51
N VAL A 733 -21.26 -35.11 2.36
CA VAL A 733 -21.01 -36.53 2.07
C VAL A 733 -22.32 -37.32 1.99
N ALA A 734 -23.22 -37.17 2.98
CA ALA A 734 -24.48 -37.92 3.00
C ALA A 734 -25.33 -37.66 1.75
N GLU A 735 -25.46 -36.40 1.34
CA GLU A 735 -26.23 -36.03 0.16
C GLU A 735 -25.55 -36.46 -1.14
N GLY A 736 -24.23 -36.28 -1.26
CA GLY A 736 -23.49 -36.74 -2.43
C GLY A 736 -23.64 -38.25 -2.65
N ARG A 737 -23.61 -39.04 -1.57
CA ARG A 737 -23.87 -40.49 -1.62
C ARG A 737 -25.31 -40.80 -2.06
N ARG A 738 -26.30 -40.11 -1.48
CA ARG A 738 -27.71 -40.26 -1.85
C ARG A 738 -27.94 -40.01 -3.34
N LEU A 739 -27.32 -38.96 -3.91
CA LEU A 739 -27.43 -38.63 -5.33
C LEU A 739 -26.81 -39.71 -6.23
N LEU A 740 -25.64 -40.25 -5.85
CA LEU A 740 -25.03 -41.35 -6.60
C LEU A 740 -25.86 -42.64 -6.55
N GLU A 741 -26.48 -42.95 -5.40
CA GLU A 741 -27.37 -44.11 -5.23
C GLU A 741 -28.65 -43.99 -6.07
N GLN A 742 -29.15 -42.77 -6.27
CA GLN A 742 -30.33 -42.49 -7.09
C GLN A 742 -30.07 -42.54 -8.60
N GLY A 743 -28.83 -42.80 -9.02
CA GLY A 743 -28.47 -42.90 -10.43
C GLY A 743 -28.36 -41.55 -11.13
N GLU A 744 -28.06 -40.47 -10.40
CA GLU A 744 -27.79 -39.17 -11.01
C GLU A 744 -26.52 -39.26 -11.87
N THR A 745 -26.69 -39.24 -13.19
CA THR A 745 -25.61 -39.49 -14.16
C THR A 745 -25.09 -38.21 -14.80
N GLN A 746 -25.93 -37.19 -14.91
CA GLN A 746 -25.59 -35.93 -15.60
C GLN A 746 -24.46 -35.17 -14.87
N ASP A 747 -24.42 -35.30 -13.54
CA ASP A 747 -23.60 -34.51 -12.63
C ASP A 747 -22.62 -35.36 -11.80
N ARG A 748 -22.50 -36.65 -12.17
CA ARG A 748 -21.73 -37.66 -11.42
C ARG A 748 -20.31 -37.21 -11.08
N LEU A 749 -19.59 -36.60 -12.02
CA LEU A 749 -18.21 -36.19 -11.80
C LEU A 749 -18.10 -35.06 -10.77
N ASP A 750 -18.99 -34.07 -10.80
CA ASP A 750 -18.95 -32.97 -9.83
C ASP A 750 -19.35 -33.45 -8.42
N ILE A 751 -20.28 -34.42 -8.33
CA ILE A 751 -20.55 -35.14 -7.09
C ILE A 751 -19.28 -35.85 -6.58
N CYS A 752 -18.60 -36.61 -7.44
CA CYS A 752 -17.34 -37.27 -7.09
C CYS A 752 -16.25 -36.27 -6.69
N LYS A 753 -16.15 -35.09 -7.31
CA LYS A 753 -15.20 -34.04 -6.90
C LYS A 753 -15.46 -33.54 -5.48
N VAL A 754 -16.73 -33.34 -5.10
CA VAL A 754 -17.10 -32.95 -3.73
C VAL A 754 -16.80 -34.08 -2.74
N LEU A 755 -17.16 -35.32 -3.06
CA LEU A 755 -16.85 -36.47 -2.20
C LEU A 755 -15.32 -36.65 -2.04
N ALA A 756 -14.56 -36.50 -3.12
CA ALA A 756 -13.11 -36.54 -3.11
C ALA A 756 -12.49 -35.39 -2.29
N TRP A 757 -13.10 -34.20 -2.28
CA TRP A 757 -12.68 -33.08 -1.42
C TRP A 757 -12.73 -33.48 0.06
N PHE A 758 -13.77 -34.21 0.45
CA PHE A 758 -13.93 -34.84 1.76
C PHE A 758 -13.23 -36.19 1.89
N GLU A 759 -12.29 -36.53 1.00
CA GLU A 759 -11.39 -37.67 1.15
C GLU A 759 -12.09 -39.04 1.07
N GLU A 760 -13.22 -39.12 0.37
CA GLU A 760 -13.90 -40.38 0.07
C GLU A 760 -13.14 -41.14 -1.05
N GLU A 761 -12.64 -42.35 -0.74
CA GLU A 761 -11.64 -43.04 -1.57
C GLU A 761 -12.16 -43.49 -2.95
N ASP A 762 -13.37 -44.03 -3.03
CA ASP A 762 -13.97 -44.47 -4.30
C ASP A 762 -14.27 -43.28 -5.24
N ALA A 763 -14.60 -42.12 -4.68
CA ALA A 763 -14.76 -40.88 -5.44
C ALA A 763 -13.40 -40.36 -5.95
N LEU A 764 -12.33 -40.49 -5.16
CA LEU A 764 -10.97 -40.17 -5.60
C LEU A 764 -10.50 -41.11 -6.73
N ASP A 765 -10.85 -42.39 -6.67
CA ASP A 765 -10.56 -43.35 -7.76
C ASP A 765 -11.23 -42.92 -9.07
N GLU A 766 -12.48 -42.45 -9.00
CA GLU A 766 -13.18 -41.90 -10.16
C GLU A 766 -12.54 -40.62 -10.69
N VAL A 767 -12.11 -39.71 -9.80
CA VAL A 767 -11.38 -38.48 -10.17
C VAL A 767 -10.04 -38.82 -10.85
N ALA A 768 -9.31 -39.81 -10.34
CA ALA A 768 -8.05 -40.29 -10.92
C ALA A 768 -8.25 -40.94 -12.29
N ARG A 769 -9.30 -41.77 -12.44
CA ARG A 769 -9.70 -42.36 -13.71
C ARG A 769 -10.02 -41.27 -14.73
N ARG A 770 -10.82 -40.27 -14.35
CA ARG A 770 -11.18 -39.15 -15.20
C ARG A 770 -9.97 -38.32 -15.63
N LEU A 771 -9.06 -38.02 -14.71
CA LEU A 771 -7.81 -37.32 -15.06
C LEU A 771 -7.02 -38.09 -16.13
N THR A 772 -6.96 -39.42 -16.03
CA THR A 772 -6.26 -40.26 -17.01
C THR A 772 -6.89 -40.16 -18.39
N GLU A 773 -8.23 -40.21 -18.49
CA GLU A 773 -8.94 -40.00 -19.76
C GLU A 773 -8.65 -38.62 -20.40
N LEU A 774 -8.64 -37.57 -19.58
CA LEU A 774 -8.35 -36.21 -20.03
C LEU A 774 -6.90 -36.08 -20.53
N MET A 775 -5.96 -36.76 -19.88
CA MET A 775 -4.57 -36.82 -20.33
C MET A 775 -4.44 -37.56 -21.67
N ASP A 776 -5.13 -38.69 -21.83
CA ASP A 776 -5.13 -39.48 -23.06
C ASP A 776 -5.79 -38.73 -24.24
N ALA A 777 -6.74 -37.84 -23.96
CA ALA A 777 -7.32 -36.91 -24.92
C ALA A 777 -6.40 -35.71 -25.27
N GLY A 778 -5.16 -35.67 -24.77
CA GLY A 778 -4.20 -34.59 -25.04
C GLY A 778 -4.42 -33.33 -24.20
N GLY A 779 -5.23 -33.39 -23.13
CA GLY A 779 -5.62 -32.20 -22.37
C GLY A 779 -4.48 -31.50 -21.62
N MET A 780 -3.36 -32.19 -21.37
CA MET A 780 -2.17 -31.61 -20.74
C MET A 780 -1.41 -30.63 -21.64
N GLU A 781 -1.56 -30.76 -22.96
CA GLU A 781 -0.91 -29.89 -23.95
C GLU A 781 -1.77 -28.66 -24.30
N GLN A 782 -3.06 -28.69 -23.96
CA GLN A 782 -3.97 -27.59 -24.26
C GLN A 782 -3.80 -26.44 -23.25
N PRO A 783 -3.57 -25.20 -23.72
CA PRO A 783 -3.59 -24.03 -22.86
C PRO A 783 -5.03 -23.68 -22.47
N ALA A 784 -5.20 -22.89 -21.41
CA ALA A 784 -6.49 -22.29 -21.11
C ALA A 784 -6.92 -21.39 -22.29
N MET A 785 -8.15 -21.52 -22.77
CA MET A 785 -8.70 -20.66 -23.82
C MET A 785 -8.89 -19.21 -23.33
N SER A 786 -9.05 -19.04 -22.02
CA SER A 786 -9.19 -17.74 -21.35
C SER A 786 -8.86 -17.89 -19.86
N PRO A 787 -8.39 -16.83 -19.17
CA PRO A 787 -8.37 -16.76 -17.69
C PRO A 787 -9.76 -17.02 -17.07
N LEU A 788 -10.83 -16.86 -17.86
CA LEU A 788 -12.25 -17.00 -17.48
C LEU A 788 -12.87 -18.31 -17.98
N ALA A 789 -12.03 -19.29 -18.32
CA ALA A 789 -12.43 -20.64 -18.70
C ALA A 789 -13.59 -21.15 -17.82
N SER A 790 -14.61 -21.70 -18.48
CA SER A 790 -15.73 -22.35 -17.81
C SER A 790 -15.23 -23.57 -17.02
N ASN A 791 -15.94 -23.98 -15.95
CA ASN A 791 -15.61 -25.19 -15.18
C ASN A 791 -15.61 -26.49 -16.00
N LYS A 792 -16.19 -26.44 -17.20
CA LYS A 792 -16.29 -27.55 -18.15
C LYS A 792 -15.21 -27.51 -19.23
N GLU A 793 -14.33 -26.51 -19.18
CA GLU A 793 -13.15 -26.50 -20.04
C GLU A 793 -12.15 -27.54 -19.53
N MET A 794 -11.65 -28.37 -20.45
CA MET A 794 -10.73 -29.45 -20.13
C MET A 794 -9.50 -28.98 -19.32
N TYR A 795 -8.99 -27.78 -19.57
CA TYR A 795 -7.90 -27.21 -18.79
C TYR A 795 -8.22 -27.12 -17.29
N LEU A 796 -9.41 -26.60 -16.95
CA LEU A 796 -9.83 -26.37 -15.57
C LEU A 796 -10.24 -27.68 -14.89
N GLU A 797 -10.88 -28.60 -15.61
CA GLU A 797 -11.25 -29.93 -15.11
C GLU A 797 -10.00 -30.75 -14.73
N ILE A 798 -8.93 -30.67 -15.51
CA ILE A 798 -7.63 -31.28 -15.16
C ILE A 798 -7.09 -30.69 -13.85
N ASN A 799 -7.13 -29.36 -13.69
CA ASN A 799 -6.65 -28.70 -12.47
C ASN A 799 -7.50 -29.10 -11.25
N HIS A 800 -8.82 -29.28 -11.40
CA HIS A 800 -9.68 -29.82 -10.34
C HIS A 800 -9.19 -31.19 -9.89
N CYS A 801 -8.99 -32.11 -10.84
CA CYS A 801 -8.60 -33.48 -10.52
C CYS A 801 -7.20 -33.53 -9.89
N LEU A 802 -6.24 -32.76 -10.43
CA LEU A 802 -4.89 -32.65 -9.88
C LEU A 802 -4.88 -32.09 -8.46
N ALA A 803 -5.66 -31.04 -8.20
CA ALA A 803 -5.75 -30.44 -6.87
C ALA A 803 -6.36 -31.41 -5.85
N LEU A 804 -7.40 -32.17 -6.21
CA LEU A 804 -8.04 -33.15 -5.34
C LEU A 804 -7.09 -34.32 -5.01
N ILE A 805 -6.43 -34.89 -6.02
CA ILE A 805 -5.42 -35.95 -5.83
C ILE A 805 -4.24 -35.41 -4.99
N GLY A 806 -3.80 -34.19 -5.29
CA GLY A 806 -2.73 -33.50 -4.59
C GLY A 806 -3.02 -33.24 -3.13
N LYS A 807 -4.23 -32.76 -2.78
CA LYS A 807 -4.67 -32.46 -1.40
C LYS A 807 -4.45 -33.64 -0.46
N ILE A 808 -4.83 -34.84 -0.91
CA ILE A 808 -4.73 -36.07 -0.12
C ILE A 808 -3.26 -36.50 0.00
N GLY A 809 -2.50 -36.46 -1.10
CA GLY A 809 -1.09 -36.87 -1.12
C GLY A 809 -0.89 -38.36 -0.85
N ASN A 810 -1.79 -39.21 -1.36
CA ASN A 810 -1.72 -40.67 -1.20
C ASN A 810 -0.86 -41.30 -2.32
N THR A 811 0.06 -42.20 -1.95
CA THR A 811 0.94 -42.93 -2.88
C THR A 811 0.18 -43.80 -3.89
N LYS A 812 -1.07 -44.21 -3.60
CA LYS A 812 -1.95 -44.91 -4.54
C LYS A 812 -2.04 -44.20 -5.89
N TYR A 813 -2.12 -42.87 -5.88
CA TYR A 813 -2.27 -42.04 -7.09
C TYR A 813 -0.95 -41.53 -7.66
N ARG A 814 0.20 -41.98 -7.14
CA ARG A 814 1.53 -41.55 -7.61
C ARG A 814 1.70 -41.73 -9.10
N HIS A 815 1.27 -42.88 -9.64
CA HIS A 815 1.37 -43.18 -11.07
C HIS A 815 0.61 -42.17 -11.95
N VAL A 816 -0.51 -41.63 -11.45
CA VAL A 816 -1.29 -40.58 -12.15
C VAL A 816 -0.54 -39.26 -12.15
N LEU A 817 0.05 -38.86 -11.01
CA LEU A 817 0.86 -37.65 -10.91
C LEU A 817 2.15 -37.73 -11.73
N LEU A 818 2.81 -38.89 -11.76
CA LEU A 818 3.95 -39.16 -12.64
C LEU A 818 3.58 -38.98 -14.11
N ARG A 819 2.43 -39.54 -14.52
CA ARG A 819 1.94 -39.39 -15.89
C ARG A 819 1.67 -37.91 -16.21
N ALA A 820 0.99 -37.19 -15.33
CA ALA A 820 0.72 -35.76 -15.51
C ALA A 820 2.02 -34.95 -15.62
N LEU A 821 2.98 -35.18 -14.72
CA LEU A 821 4.30 -34.54 -14.76
C LEU A 821 5.08 -34.87 -16.03
N SER A 822 4.98 -36.09 -16.56
CA SER A 822 5.66 -36.48 -17.80
C SER A 822 5.15 -35.71 -19.03
N LEU A 823 3.86 -35.33 -19.01
CA LEU A 823 3.20 -34.58 -20.09
C LEU A 823 3.23 -33.06 -19.87
N ALA A 824 3.61 -32.61 -18.68
CA ALA A 824 3.60 -31.19 -18.34
C ALA A 824 4.70 -30.41 -19.09
N GLY A 825 4.40 -29.16 -19.42
CA GLY A 825 5.34 -28.19 -19.99
C GLY A 825 4.77 -26.78 -19.87
N PRO A 826 5.54 -25.74 -20.26
CA PRO A 826 5.11 -24.35 -20.13
C PRO A 826 3.87 -24.00 -20.98
N GLY A 827 3.58 -24.79 -22.02
CA GLY A 827 2.48 -24.56 -22.97
C GLY A 827 2.78 -23.47 -24.02
N GLY A 828 3.97 -22.88 -23.98
CA GLY A 828 4.41 -21.82 -24.87
C GLY A 828 5.33 -20.83 -24.16
N PRO A 829 5.80 -19.78 -24.86
CA PRO A 829 6.62 -18.74 -24.26
C PRO A 829 5.82 -17.93 -23.23
N VAL A 830 6.53 -17.16 -22.41
CA VAL A 830 5.93 -16.15 -21.53
C VAL A 830 5.21 -15.09 -22.35
N ARG A 831 3.97 -14.75 -21.98
CA ARG A 831 3.08 -13.84 -22.74
C ARG A 831 2.36 -12.83 -21.83
N HIS A 832 1.79 -11.81 -22.46
CA HIS A 832 0.89 -10.81 -21.87
C HIS A 832 -0.55 -10.99 -22.37
N GLU A 833 -1.52 -10.41 -21.66
CA GLU A 833 -2.86 -10.15 -22.20
C GLU A 833 -2.84 -8.98 -23.19
N ALA A 834 -3.71 -8.98 -24.20
CA ALA A 834 -3.58 -8.18 -25.41
C ALA A 834 -3.59 -6.64 -25.28
N THR A 835 -3.86 -6.06 -24.11
CA THR A 835 -3.99 -4.60 -23.96
C THR A 835 -2.66 -3.93 -23.61
N LEU A 836 -2.50 -2.65 -23.96
CA LEU A 836 -1.30 -1.86 -23.63
C LEU A 836 -1.03 -1.83 -22.12
N TYR A 837 -2.08 -1.65 -21.30
CA TYR A 837 -1.97 -1.74 -19.84
C TYR A 837 -1.33 -3.05 -19.37
N HIS A 838 -1.72 -4.21 -19.91
CA HIS A 838 -1.12 -5.49 -19.49
C HIS A 838 0.31 -5.66 -19.99
N GLN A 839 0.66 -5.04 -21.12
CA GLN A 839 2.04 -4.98 -21.61
C GLN A 839 2.92 -4.07 -20.75
N SER A 840 2.35 -3.05 -20.10
CA SER A 840 3.05 -2.15 -19.17
C SER A 840 3.07 -2.64 -17.72
N ARG A 841 2.70 -3.90 -17.47
CA ARG A 841 2.85 -4.54 -16.15
C ARG A 841 4.16 -5.31 -16.06
N ILE A 842 4.96 -5.08 -15.02
CA ILE A 842 6.20 -5.84 -14.80
C ILE A 842 5.89 -7.17 -14.10
N ASP A 843 4.92 -7.14 -13.18
CA ASP A 843 4.57 -8.28 -12.32
C ASP A 843 3.92 -9.43 -13.09
N GLY A 844 3.08 -9.10 -14.08
CA GLY A 844 2.05 -9.96 -14.66
C GLY A 844 2.47 -11.05 -15.63
N TRP A 845 3.75 -11.20 -15.97
CA TRP A 845 4.17 -12.07 -17.07
C TRP A 845 4.10 -13.55 -16.64
N ARG A 846 3.47 -14.39 -17.48
CA ARG A 846 3.21 -15.80 -17.17
C ARG A 846 3.30 -16.69 -18.40
N VAL A 847 3.53 -17.98 -18.17
CA VAL A 847 3.41 -19.04 -19.18
C VAL A 847 1.95 -19.50 -19.31
N PRO A 848 1.52 -20.02 -20.47
CA PRO A 848 0.13 -20.48 -20.67
C PRO A 848 -0.36 -21.53 -19.66
N HIS A 849 0.51 -22.42 -19.19
CA HIS A 849 0.16 -23.48 -18.23
C HIS A 849 0.42 -23.09 -16.75
N TYR A 850 0.51 -21.79 -16.44
CA TYR A 850 0.89 -21.30 -15.11
C TYR A 850 0.13 -21.97 -13.96
N SER A 851 -1.22 -21.91 -13.98
CA SER A 851 -2.04 -22.46 -12.90
C SER A 851 -1.95 -23.98 -12.80
N ARG A 852 -1.85 -24.69 -13.94
CA ARG A 852 -1.64 -26.14 -13.98
C ARG A 852 -0.31 -26.54 -13.32
N LEU A 853 0.77 -25.82 -13.62
CA LEU A 853 2.09 -26.07 -13.05
C LEU A 853 2.13 -25.74 -11.55
N MET A 854 1.46 -24.67 -11.11
CA MET A 854 1.29 -24.36 -9.68
C MET A 854 0.56 -25.49 -8.94
N THR A 855 -0.55 -25.99 -9.51
CA THR A 855 -1.31 -27.11 -8.94
C THR A 855 -0.49 -28.41 -8.88
N LEU A 856 0.28 -28.71 -9.93
CA LEU A 856 1.20 -29.84 -9.95
C LEU A 856 2.30 -29.71 -8.88
N ALA A 857 2.92 -28.53 -8.76
CA ALA A 857 3.93 -28.27 -7.75
C ALA A 857 3.37 -28.51 -6.34
N ALA A 858 2.18 -27.97 -6.04
CA ALA A 858 1.51 -28.19 -4.76
C ALA A 858 1.19 -29.67 -4.49
N ALA A 859 0.71 -30.41 -5.49
CA ALA A 859 0.46 -31.85 -5.38
C ALA A 859 1.74 -32.64 -5.09
N CYS A 860 2.84 -32.28 -5.75
CA CYS A 860 4.15 -32.90 -5.54
C CYS A 860 4.74 -32.56 -4.16
N GLU A 861 4.59 -31.33 -3.68
CA GLU A 861 5.00 -30.95 -2.32
C GLU A 861 4.28 -31.77 -1.24
N ARG A 862 2.98 -32.03 -1.45
CA ARG A 862 2.14 -32.77 -0.50
C ARG A 862 2.45 -34.27 -0.47
N LEU A 863 2.68 -34.89 -1.64
CA LEU A 863 3.05 -36.30 -1.75
C LEU A 863 4.52 -36.54 -1.37
N ALA A 864 5.44 -35.70 -1.86
CA ALA A 864 6.89 -35.79 -1.69
C ALA A 864 7.44 -37.20 -1.93
N ASP A 865 7.38 -37.65 -3.19
CA ASP A 865 7.88 -38.96 -3.59
C ASP A 865 9.08 -38.82 -4.54
N ARG A 866 10.13 -39.61 -4.31
CA ARG A 866 11.40 -39.54 -5.05
C ARG A 866 11.23 -39.87 -6.53
N GLU A 867 10.22 -40.65 -6.92
CA GLU A 867 9.94 -40.93 -8.34
C GLU A 867 9.53 -39.66 -9.11
N LEU A 868 8.98 -38.64 -8.43
CA LEU A 868 8.55 -37.39 -9.07
C LEU A 868 9.71 -36.44 -9.40
N ALA A 869 10.84 -36.56 -8.67
CA ALA A 869 11.95 -35.61 -8.73
C ALA A 869 12.54 -35.41 -10.14
N PRO A 870 12.84 -36.47 -10.94
CA PRO A 870 13.40 -36.29 -12.28
C PRO A 870 12.49 -35.51 -13.23
N HIS A 871 11.15 -35.63 -13.06
CA HIS A 871 10.21 -34.91 -13.91
C HIS A 871 10.09 -33.43 -13.52
N LEU A 872 10.24 -33.10 -12.22
CA LEU A 872 10.32 -31.73 -11.75
C LEU A 872 11.63 -31.08 -12.18
N GLU A 873 12.75 -31.80 -12.12
CA GLU A 873 14.05 -31.36 -12.64
C GLU A 873 13.95 -31.04 -14.14
N ARG A 874 13.33 -31.90 -14.95
CA ARG A 874 13.06 -31.62 -16.37
C ARG A 874 12.30 -30.32 -16.60
N LEU A 875 11.31 -30.01 -15.76
CA LEU A 875 10.58 -28.73 -15.86
C LEU A 875 11.47 -27.54 -15.47
N LEU A 876 12.34 -27.70 -14.48
CA LEU A 876 13.27 -26.68 -14.04
C LEU A 876 14.45 -26.48 -15.02
N ASP A 877 14.76 -27.47 -15.86
CA ASP A 877 15.75 -27.37 -16.93
C ASP A 877 15.17 -26.72 -18.20
N ASP A 878 13.85 -26.54 -18.27
CA ASP A 878 13.20 -25.77 -19.33
C ASP A 878 13.57 -24.28 -19.18
N PRO A 879 14.20 -23.65 -20.19
CA PRO A 879 14.63 -22.26 -20.10
C PRO A 879 13.46 -21.26 -20.06
N VAL A 880 12.23 -21.69 -20.36
CA VAL A 880 11.02 -20.86 -20.22
C VAL A 880 10.53 -20.81 -18.77
N LEU A 881 10.90 -21.80 -17.95
CA LEU A 881 10.46 -21.95 -16.56
C LEU A 881 11.55 -21.61 -15.54
N SER A 882 12.75 -21.24 -15.98
CA SER A 882 13.91 -21.05 -15.11
C SER A 882 14.70 -19.76 -15.42
N GLY A 883 15.52 -19.32 -14.46
CA GLY A 883 16.36 -18.13 -14.61
C GLY A 883 15.69 -16.82 -14.19
N TYR A 884 14.74 -16.90 -13.25
CA TYR A 884 13.93 -15.78 -12.76
C TYR A 884 14.32 -15.27 -11.36
N ILE A 885 15.45 -15.73 -10.80
CA ILE A 885 16.04 -15.10 -9.61
C ILE A 885 16.49 -13.68 -9.96
N SER A 886 16.09 -12.70 -9.14
CA SER A 886 16.44 -11.29 -9.30
C SER A 886 17.51 -10.87 -8.27
N PRO A 887 18.80 -10.77 -8.64
CA PRO A 887 19.85 -10.38 -7.68
C PRO A 887 19.84 -8.87 -7.38
N GLY A 888 19.27 -8.05 -8.27
CA GLY A 888 19.19 -6.60 -8.12
C GLY A 888 17.87 -6.13 -7.53
N ARG A 889 17.92 -5.11 -6.66
CA ARG A 889 16.73 -4.52 -6.01
C ARG A 889 15.88 -3.67 -6.93
N HIS A 890 16.52 -2.96 -7.86
CA HIS A 890 15.86 -1.95 -8.69
C HIS A 890 16.07 -2.16 -10.19
N GLU A 891 17.16 -2.82 -10.58
CA GLU A 891 17.51 -3.09 -11.97
C GLU A 891 17.46 -4.58 -12.27
N GLY A 892 17.06 -4.92 -13.49
CA GLY A 892 16.98 -6.31 -13.93
C GLY A 892 15.95 -7.17 -13.19
N VAL A 893 14.98 -6.56 -12.47
CA VAL A 893 13.92 -7.29 -11.76
C VAL A 893 13.11 -8.13 -12.74
N LYS A 894 13.06 -9.43 -12.46
CA LYS A 894 12.38 -10.43 -13.28
C LYS A 894 10.88 -10.43 -12.96
N PRO A 895 10.01 -10.82 -13.91
CA PRO A 895 8.58 -10.89 -13.65
C PRO A 895 8.26 -11.75 -12.43
N PHE A 896 7.42 -11.22 -11.55
CA PHE A 896 7.15 -11.83 -10.25
C PHE A 896 6.56 -13.22 -10.39
N PHE A 897 5.51 -13.39 -11.21
CA PHE A 897 4.84 -14.68 -11.31
C PHE A 897 5.75 -15.77 -11.90
N CYS A 898 6.57 -15.48 -12.91
CA CYS A 898 7.60 -16.42 -13.38
C CYS A 898 8.56 -16.85 -12.26
N SER A 899 9.02 -15.87 -11.46
CA SER A 899 9.91 -16.13 -10.32
C SER A 899 9.23 -17.00 -9.26
N TYR A 900 7.96 -16.73 -8.97
CA TYR A 900 7.20 -17.48 -7.99
C TYR A 900 6.90 -18.92 -8.46
N LEU A 901 6.66 -19.12 -9.76
CA LEU A 901 6.50 -20.45 -10.35
C LEU A 901 7.79 -21.28 -10.27
N GLU A 902 8.93 -20.71 -10.66
CA GLU A 902 10.23 -21.37 -10.55
C GLU A 902 10.56 -21.72 -9.09
N LEU A 903 10.28 -20.82 -8.14
CA LEU A 903 10.40 -21.07 -6.71
C LEU A 903 9.55 -22.29 -6.31
N CYS A 904 8.24 -22.30 -6.62
CA CYS A 904 7.33 -23.39 -6.27
C CYS A 904 7.75 -24.74 -6.88
N LEU A 905 8.19 -24.76 -8.15
CA LEU A 905 8.73 -25.97 -8.78
C LEU A 905 10.02 -26.45 -8.08
N SER A 906 10.89 -25.52 -7.67
CA SER A 906 12.12 -25.82 -6.92
C SER A 906 11.82 -26.39 -5.54
N ARG A 907 10.82 -25.84 -4.82
CA ARG A 907 10.34 -26.38 -3.53
C ARG A 907 9.79 -27.79 -3.70
N ALA A 908 8.92 -28.01 -4.69
CA ALA A 908 8.36 -29.31 -4.99
C ALA A 908 9.45 -30.35 -5.29
N ALA A 909 10.44 -30.00 -6.11
CA ALA A 909 11.57 -30.86 -6.42
C ALA A 909 12.39 -31.16 -5.17
N ALA A 910 12.75 -30.15 -4.37
CA ALA A 910 13.51 -30.31 -3.14
C ALA A 910 12.79 -31.21 -2.12
N ARG A 911 11.47 -31.04 -1.95
CA ARG A 911 10.64 -31.94 -1.11
C ARG A 911 10.60 -33.37 -1.62
N CYS A 912 10.70 -33.60 -2.92
CA CYS A 912 10.82 -34.95 -3.48
C CYS A 912 12.25 -35.53 -3.37
N GLY A 913 13.19 -34.80 -2.77
CA GLY A 913 14.58 -35.23 -2.58
C GLY A 913 15.52 -34.86 -3.73
N SER A 914 15.11 -33.97 -4.64
CA SER A 914 15.96 -33.46 -5.72
C SER A 914 17.08 -32.57 -5.19
N ALA A 915 18.32 -32.91 -5.57
CA ALA A 915 19.50 -32.08 -5.28
C ALA A 915 19.46 -30.77 -6.05
N ALA A 916 19.20 -30.83 -7.36
CA ALA A 916 19.11 -29.66 -8.23
C ALA A 916 17.98 -28.71 -7.83
N GLY A 917 16.84 -29.26 -7.39
CA GLY A 917 15.74 -28.49 -6.81
C GLY A 917 16.15 -27.74 -5.54
N ALA A 918 16.84 -28.41 -4.62
CA ALA A 918 17.33 -27.79 -3.38
C ALA A 918 18.42 -26.72 -3.64
N GLU A 919 19.32 -26.95 -4.59
CA GLU A 919 20.33 -25.96 -4.98
C GLU A 919 19.70 -24.72 -5.64
N ARG A 920 18.69 -24.90 -6.49
CA ARG A 920 17.95 -23.79 -7.10
C ARG A 920 17.15 -23.01 -6.06
N LEU A 921 16.53 -23.71 -5.11
CA LEU A 921 15.88 -23.10 -3.95
C LEU A 921 16.86 -22.28 -3.09
N ALA A 922 18.07 -22.78 -2.87
CA ALA A 922 19.14 -22.02 -2.21
C ALA A 922 19.55 -20.76 -2.99
N GLY A 923 19.47 -20.77 -4.33
CA GLY A 923 19.69 -19.57 -5.14
C GLY A 923 18.70 -18.45 -4.84
N TYR A 924 17.45 -18.76 -4.51
CA TYR A 924 16.46 -17.74 -4.13
C TYR A 924 16.77 -16.99 -2.84
N LEU A 925 17.70 -17.48 -2.00
CA LEU A 925 18.17 -16.73 -0.83
C LEU A 925 18.86 -15.40 -1.21
N GLU A 926 19.42 -15.34 -2.43
CA GLU A 926 20.05 -14.17 -3.03
C GLU A 926 19.04 -13.27 -3.79
N ASP A 927 17.75 -13.64 -3.84
CA ASP A 927 16.73 -12.82 -4.50
C ASP A 927 16.45 -11.54 -3.71
N ALA A 928 16.45 -10.42 -4.44
CA ALA A 928 16.31 -9.08 -3.88
C ALA A 928 14.91 -8.81 -3.32
N ARG A 929 13.89 -9.60 -3.70
CA ARG A 929 12.55 -9.51 -3.13
C ARG A 929 12.53 -10.28 -1.82
N TYR A 930 12.26 -9.57 -0.72
CA TYR A 930 12.27 -10.16 0.62
C TYR A 930 11.38 -11.40 0.71
N VAL A 931 10.20 -11.36 0.10
CA VAL A 931 9.21 -12.43 0.19
C VAL A 931 9.65 -13.75 -0.44
N LEU A 932 10.38 -13.72 -1.56
CA LEU A 932 10.85 -14.93 -2.23
C LEU A 932 12.04 -15.55 -1.50
N SER A 933 12.98 -14.72 -1.05
CA SER A 933 14.14 -15.21 -0.30
C SER A 933 13.74 -15.71 1.10
N GLU A 934 12.76 -15.08 1.75
CA GLU A 934 12.18 -15.56 3.02
C GLU A 934 11.45 -16.91 2.83
N ALA A 935 10.65 -17.04 1.77
CA ALA A 935 9.98 -18.29 1.45
C ALA A 935 11.00 -19.43 1.19
N ALA A 936 12.08 -19.14 0.47
CA ALA A 936 13.15 -20.10 0.23
C ALA A 936 13.88 -20.53 1.51
N HIS A 937 14.20 -19.58 2.39
CA HIS A 937 14.85 -19.85 3.68
C HIS A 937 13.99 -20.72 4.60
N LYS A 938 12.71 -20.37 4.76
CA LYS A 938 11.75 -21.16 5.54
C LYS A 938 11.63 -22.57 5.00
N GLU A 939 11.59 -22.71 3.67
CA GLU A 939 11.43 -24.01 3.03
C GLU A 939 12.67 -24.90 3.18
N LEU A 940 13.87 -24.36 2.95
CA LEU A 940 15.12 -25.09 3.15
C LEU A 940 15.26 -25.54 4.61
N THR A 941 14.93 -24.66 5.55
CA THR A 941 14.93 -24.98 6.98
C THR A 941 13.95 -26.10 7.30
N ALA A 942 12.72 -26.04 6.75
CA ALA A 942 11.70 -27.06 6.97
C ALA A 942 12.06 -28.43 6.35
N ILE A 943 12.70 -28.45 5.18
CA ILE A 943 13.11 -29.70 4.50
C ILE A 943 14.31 -30.35 5.21
N THR A 944 15.26 -29.53 5.66
CA THR A 944 16.57 -30.02 6.12
C THR A 944 16.74 -30.09 7.63
N GLY A 945 15.93 -29.34 8.39
CA GLY A 945 16.08 -29.14 9.83
C GLY A 945 17.27 -28.25 10.22
N ALA A 946 18.01 -27.69 9.25
CA ALA A 946 19.14 -26.79 9.48
C ALA A 946 18.75 -25.34 9.23
N ASP A 947 19.33 -24.39 9.98
CA ASP A 947 19.23 -22.96 9.67
C ASP A 947 20.63 -22.39 9.44
N LEU A 948 20.95 -22.13 8.17
CA LEU A 948 22.22 -21.52 7.76
C LEU A 948 22.08 -20.03 7.42
N GLY A 949 20.90 -19.44 7.61
CA GLY A 949 20.55 -18.07 7.22
C GLY A 949 20.36 -17.91 5.71
N PHE A 950 20.63 -16.71 5.19
CA PHE A 950 20.41 -16.33 3.78
C PHE A 950 21.66 -16.47 2.89
N ASP A 951 22.71 -17.14 3.37
CA ASP A 951 23.95 -17.34 2.61
C ASP A 951 23.80 -18.57 1.70
N ALA A 952 23.52 -18.34 0.42
CA ALA A 952 23.36 -19.41 -0.56
C ALA A 952 24.62 -20.27 -0.71
N GLY A 953 25.82 -19.70 -0.56
CA GLY A 953 27.08 -20.44 -0.60
C GLY A 953 27.19 -21.48 0.52
N ARG A 954 26.84 -21.08 1.74
CA ARG A 954 26.79 -21.99 2.90
C ARG A 954 25.77 -23.10 2.70
N TRP A 955 24.59 -22.77 2.16
CA TRP A 955 23.59 -23.78 1.81
C TRP A 955 24.08 -24.75 0.73
N ARG A 956 24.68 -24.26 -0.37
CA ARG A 956 25.22 -25.10 -1.45
C ARG A 956 26.23 -26.13 -0.92
N VAL A 957 27.21 -25.70 -0.12
CA VAL A 957 28.21 -26.61 0.49
C VAL A 957 27.54 -27.64 1.41
N TRP A 958 26.57 -27.21 2.22
CA TRP A 958 25.88 -28.10 3.15
C TRP A 958 25.02 -29.15 2.42
N LEU A 959 24.31 -28.73 1.37
CA LEU A 959 23.44 -29.58 0.54
C LEU A 959 24.25 -30.62 -0.23
N GLN A 960 25.38 -30.22 -0.84
CA GLN A 960 26.27 -31.15 -1.57
C GLN A 960 26.77 -32.29 -0.68
N ALA A 961 27.08 -32.00 0.59
CA ALA A 961 27.53 -33.01 1.54
C ALA A 961 26.42 -34.00 2.00
N ARG A 962 25.15 -33.72 1.69
CA ARG A 962 23.97 -34.46 2.21
C ARG A 962 22.97 -34.85 1.13
N SER A 963 23.37 -34.74 -0.13
CA SER A 963 22.57 -35.12 -1.28
C SER A 963 22.64 -36.63 -1.54
N PRO A 964 21.54 -37.29 -1.97
CA PRO A 964 20.20 -36.75 -2.13
C PRO A 964 19.49 -36.57 -0.78
N LEU A 965 18.67 -35.53 -0.66
CA LEU A 965 17.86 -35.32 0.53
C LEU A 965 16.77 -36.41 0.66
N PRO A 966 16.37 -36.77 1.89
CA PRO A 966 15.18 -37.58 2.09
C PRO A 966 13.93 -36.81 1.65
N PRO A 967 12.92 -37.46 1.05
CA PRO A 967 11.68 -36.78 0.75
C PRO A 967 10.99 -36.24 2.02
N ALA A 968 10.47 -35.02 1.94
CA ALA A 968 9.93 -34.27 3.06
C ALA A 968 8.54 -33.70 2.71
N PRO A 969 7.44 -34.44 2.95
CA PRO A 969 6.09 -33.99 2.59
C PRO A 969 5.68 -32.72 3.32
N TYR A 970 5.05 -31.80 2.60
CA TYR A 970 4.45 -30.61 3.21
C TYR A 970 3.16 -31.00 3.95
N ARG A 971 3.24 -30.96 5.28
CA ARG A 971 2.12 -31.23 6.18
C ARG A 971 1.45 -29.97 6.74
N GLY A 972 2.01 -28.80 6.46
CA GLY A 972 1.50 -27.54 6.99
C GLY A 972 0.03 -27.30 6.60
N PRO A 973 -0.69 -26.47 7.37
CA PRO A 973 -2.05 -26.11 7.02
C PRO A 973 -2.06 -25.53 5.60
N VAL A 974 -3.13 -25.79 4.84
CA VAL A 974 -3.50 -24.94 3.72
C VAL A 974 -4.47 -23.93 4.31
N PRO A 975 -3.97 -22.81 4.83
CA PRO A 975 -4.70 -22.02 5.81
C PRO A 975 -5.92 -21.36 5.16
N GLY A 976 -7.04 -21.30 5.89
CA GLY A 976 -8.29 -20.66 5.46
C GLY A 976 -9.48 -21.58 5.16
N TYR A 977 -9.33 -22.91 5.24
CA TYR A 977 -10.38 -23.86 4.78
C TYR A 977 -10.64 -25.06 5.68
N ASP A 978 -9.85 -25.26 6.73
CA ASP A 978 -10.26 -26.14 7.82
C ASP A 978 -11.37 -25.42 8.57
N ILE A 979 -12.62 -25.64 8.14
CA ILE A 979 -13.78 -25.33 8.96
C ILE A 979 -13.53 -26.07 10.28
N PRO A 980 -13.47 -25.40 11.44
CA PRO A 980 -13.44 -26.10 12.71
C PRO A 980 -14.58 -27.11 12.70
N GLN A 981 -14.23 -28.40 12.80
CA GLN A 981 -15.19 -29.51 12.70
C GLN A 981 -16.35 -29.37 13.69
#